data_AF-A0A2E7ZQM4-F1
#
_entry.id   AF-A0A2E7ZQM4-F1
#
_cell.length_a   1.000
_cell.length_b   1.000
_cell.length_c   1.000
_cell.angle_alpha   90.00
_cell.angle_beta   90.00
_cell.angle_gamma   90.00
#
_symmetry.space_group_name_H-M   'P 1'
#
loop_
_entity.id
_entity.type
_entity.pdbx_description
1 polymer ?
#
loop_
_entity_poly.entity_id
_entity_poly.type
_entity_poly.pdbx_seq_one_letter_code
_entity_poly.pdbx_strand_id
1 'polypeptide(L)'
;MTSVLNYVVLSYFVLLTAGYIAQFVAAAFGVVRVRRELEGASPENVSLRGRATLPISIIVPAYNEERNVVASVRALLGLRYPQHEVVVVNDGSTDATIDELKRAFLLEPVPLDLRRELETQPIRAAYRSAINRRLLVLDKVNGGKADALNCAINAARFPLVCAIDADTLIIPDALLRLVRPFLGDLEVVAVGGTLCLANGCRIERGNVLEVGLPRSWIARFQVVEYMRAFLMGRLGWDGLGGNLIISGAFGLFRRSAVVRAGGYATDSVGEDMELIARLRHHIPKWLQSRAIRHLPDPVSFTEAPEDLAILGHQRDRWQRGLFDTLWRHRSMTFNPRYGAIGLFAMPFFWVFELVGPLIELGGYVYFGLTFLAGELEPLFTSLFAVVAVLSGFGLSVGAIVLEELSLSFFRAPGDMRRLITVAVFENFGFRQLLLYYRVRGMFRYIAGRRGWGMMTRKGFSQPETTAPQSRNVLMPVLVIVLATLMLVAPVAWLAKQPDNTSVVVLDKTVPEASYREHHRLMWLLSQHKAPAPNQRLLWNRERDYIGYDPRSKSFTDLADHHLKGKSLLYIADTYGVYQSDQSGVRRDIQRLEKSKLVYGGLQLAEVQAIERFVERGGRVIAEFNSFASPTSREVRERMERIFRLKWTGWVARKHEDLSELREIAVWIRTRWEREFQRPWNLRGPGVIFVHEDGRVVVLRVGPELREQDVVVNYHGDRIPYHYWFDIVVAERDADVATKYEIPTTEAGEQLLQAFGIPNTFPAVIHDPQFERTYLAGDFSDFGGRFDPPWLSGITTLRRWLAIAGLVTPEARLTWEVYIPLMEKALEADG
;
A
#
# COMPACT_ATOMS: atom_id res chain seq x y z
N MET A 1 22.87 27.29 17.21
CA MET A 1 21.42 27.53 17.29
C MET A 1 20.70 27.12 16.00
N THR A 2 21.26 27.47 14.84
CA THR A 2 20.85 27.01 13.49
C THR A 2 20.80 25.48 13.34
N SER A 3 21.76 24.73 13.90
CA SER A 3 21.77 23.25 13.83
C SER A 3 20.57 22.59 14.50
N VAL A 4 20.21 23.01 15.72
CA VAL A 4 19.07 22.45 16.47
C VAL A 4 17.75 22.72 15.76
N LEU A 5 17.55 23.94 15.26
CA LEU A 5 16.34 24.31 14.52
C LEU A 5 16.19 23.48 13.24
N ASN A 6 17.28 23.23 12.52
CA ASN A 6 17.26 22.38 11.31
C ASN A 6 16.81 20.95 11.63
N TYR A 7 17.28 20.36 12.74
CA TYR A 7 16.81 19.03 13.17
C TYR A 7 15.33 19.02 13.56
N VAL A 8 14.84 20.09 14.21
CA VAL A 8 13.42 20.21 14.57
C VAL A 8 12.55 20.30 13.31
N VAL A 9 12.91 21.16 12.35
CA VAL A 9 12.18 21.31 11.08
C VAL A 9 12.19 20.01 10.28
N LEU A 10 13.35 19.34 10.18
CA LEU A 10 13.47 18.07 9.49
C LEU A 10 12.63 16.98 10.17
N SER A 11 12.68 16.89 11.50
CA SER A 11 11.88 15.92 12.27
C SER A 11 10.39 16.17 12.08
N TYR A 12 9.95 17.43 12.14
CA TYR A 12 8.57 17.81 11.86
C TYR A 12 8.14 17.41 10.44
N PHE A 13 8.96 17.71 9.44
CA PHE A 13 8.70 17.36 8.04
C PHE A 13 8.60 15.85 7.83
N VAL A 14 9.52 15.07 8.43
CA VAL A 14 9.53 13.61 8.34
C VAL A 14 8.29 13.02 9.02
N LEU A 15 7.94 13.47 10.23
CA LEU A 15 6.77 12.98 10.95
C LEU A 15 5.46 13.32 10.22
N LEU A 16 5.34 14.54 9.68
CA LEU A 16 4.20 14.97 8.87
C LEU A 16 4.04 14.08 7.63
N THR A 17 5.14 13.89 6.90
CA THR A 17 5.17 13.09 5.67
C THR A 17 4.85 11.63 5.96
N ALA A 18 5.43 11.05 7.02
CA ALA A 18 5.13 9.70 7.46
C ALA A 18 3.66 9.53 7.84
N GLY A 19 3.06 10.52 8.53
CA GLY A 19 1.64 10.52 8.86
C GLY A 19 0.74 10.53 7.62
N TYR A 20 1.06 11.35 6.60
CA TYR A 20 0.30 11.35 5.35
C TYR A 20 0.49 10.08 4.52
N ILE A 21 1.70 9.49 4.51
CA ILE A 21 1.94 8.19 3.87
C ILE A 21 1.12 7.10 4.56
N ALA A 22 1.10 7.06 5.90
CA ALA A 22 0.30 6.11 6.65
C ALA A 22 -1.20 6.26 6.34
N GLN A 23 -1.70 7.49 6.25
CA GLN A 23 -3.09 7.75 5.81
C GLN A 23 -3.35 7.28 4.39
N PHE A 24 -2.44 7.56 3.44
CA PHE A 24 -2.56 7.10 2.05
C PHE A 24 -2.62 5.58 1.95
N VAL A 25 -1.70 4.88 2.63
CA VAL A 25 -1.65 3.42 2.65
C VAL A 25 -2.93 2.84 3.28
N ALA A 26 -3.35 3.36 4.43
CA ALA A 26 -4.60 2.95 5.08
C ALA A 26 -5.83 3.19 4.19
N ALA A 27 -5.88 4.33 3.48
CA ALA A 27 -6.94 4.65 2.54
C ALA A 27 -6.95 3.68 1.34
N ALA A 28 -5.78 3.37 0.78
CA ALA A 28 -5.64 2.42 -0.32
C ALA A 28 -6.14 1.02 0.06
N PHE A 29 -5.74 0.52 1.23
CA PHE A 29 -6.28 -0.73 1.77
C PHE A 29 -7.79 -0.65 2.02
N GLY A 30 -8.29 0.47 2.53
CA GLY A 30 -9.72 0.71 2.70
C GLY A 30 -10.51 0.61 1.40
N VAL A 31 -10.01 1.22 0.31
CA VAL A 31 -10.61 1.16 -1.02
C VAL A 31 -10.59 -0.28 -1.57
N VAL A 32 -9.45 -0.97 -1.48
CA VAL A 32 -9.33 -2.37 -1.95
C VAL A 32 -10.28 -3.30 -1.18
N ARG A 33 -10.41 -3.11 0.14
CA ARG A 33 -11.36 -3.90 0.96
C ARG A 33 -12.80 -3.69 0.50
N VAL A 34 -13.25 -2.43 0.39
CA VAL A 34 -14.62 -2.12 -0.05
C VAL A 34 -14.87 -2.65 -1.47
N ARG A 35 -13.88 -2.56 -2.36
CA ARG A 35 -14.00 -3.11 -3.72
C ARG A 35 -14.15 -4.63 -3.72
N ARG A 36 -13.36 -5.36 -2.92
CA ARG A 36 -13.52 -6.83 -2.78
C ARG A 36 -14.88 -7.21 -2.19
N GLU A 37 -15.35 -6.46 -1.20
CA GLU A 37 -16.69 -6.64 -0.62
C GLU A 37 -17.79 -6.42 -1.67
N LEU A 38 -17.62 -5.45 -2.57
CA LEU A 38 -18.53 -5.17 -3.68
C LEU A 38 -18.45 -6.21 -4.81
N GLU A 39 -17.26 -6.70 -5.15
CA GLU A 39 -17.07 -7.74 -6.17
C GLU A 39 -17.65 -9.10 -5.71
N GLY A 40 -17.68 -9.35 -4.40
CA GLY A 40 -18.33 -10.53 -3.80
C GLY A 40 -19.83 -10.38 -3.52
N ALA A 41 -20.38 -9.16 -3.54
CA ALA A 41 -21.78 -8.88 -3.23
C ALA A 41 -22.49 -8.27 -4.45
N SER A 42 -23.29 -9.07 -5.16
CA SER A 42 -24.16 -8.55 -6.23
C SER A 42 -24.97 -7.34 -5.72
N PRO A 43 -24.98 -6.20 -6.45
CA PRO A 43 -25.81 -5.04 -6.13
C PRO A 43 -27.29 -5.39 -5.93
N GLU A 44 -27.76 -6.46 -6.58
CA GLU A 44 -29.13 -6.98 -6.48
C GLU A 44 -29.46 -7.57 -5.10
N ASN A 45 -28.46 -8.03 -4.34
CA ASN A 45 -28.68 -8.60 -2.99
C ASN A 45 -29.01 -7.55 -1.92
N VAL A 46 -28.65 -6.28 -2.15
CA VAL A 46 -28.99 -5.17 -1.22
C VAL A 46 -30.42 -4.70 -1.44
N SER A 47 -30.89 -4.64 -2.70
CA SER A 47 -32.28 -4.30 -3.05
C SER A 47 -33.28 -5.41 -2.67
N LEU A 48 -32.87 -6.69 -2.67
CA LEU A 48 -33.68 -7.83 -2.22
C LEU A 48 -33.94 -7.86 -0.70
N ARG A 49 -33.19 -7.07 0.10
CA ARG A 49 -33.36 -6.92 1.55
C ARG A 49 -34.32 -5.79 1.94
N GLY A 50 -35.31 -5.44 1.11
CA GLY A 50 -36.25 -4.33 1.37
C GLY A 50 -37.00 -4.38 2.72
N ARG A 51 -37.01 -5.52 3.43
CA ARG A 51 -37.54 -5.67 4.81
C ARG A 51 -36.48 -5.61 5.93
N ALA A 52 -35.19 -5.66 5.60
CA ALA A 52 -34.06 -5.64 6.55
C ALA A 52 -33.27 -4.33 6.53
N THR A 53 -33.60 -3.37 5.66
CA THR A 53 -32.98 -2.04 5.66
C THR A 53 -33.60 -1.14 6.74
N LEU A 54 -32.76 -0.49 7.55
CA LEU A 54 -33.20 0.46 8.58
C LEU A 54 -33.74 1.75 7.94
N PRO A 55 -34.92 2.26 8.33
CA PRO A 55 -35.45 3.47 7.74
C PRO A 55 -34.64 4.71 8.14
N ILE A 56 -34.62 5.72 7.28
CA ILE A 56 -33.76 6.91 7.41
C ILE A 56 -34.59 8.21 7.37
N SER A 57 -34.39 9.09 8.36
CA SER A 57 -34.89 10.47 8.32
C SER A 57 -33.80 11.38 7.77
N ILE A 58 -33.99 11.95 6.59
CA ILE A 58 -33.08 12.94 6.01
C ILE A 58 -33.42 14.30 6.61
N ILE A 59 -32.45 14.94 7.26
CA ILE A 59 -32.62 16.23 7.92
C ILE A 59 -31.86 17.32 7.16
N VAL A 60 -32.56 18.40 6.81
CA VAL A 60 -32.06 19.47 5.93
C VAL A 60 -32.26 20.84 6.58
N PRO A 61 -31.20 21.50 7.07
CA PRO A 61 -31.28 22.88 7.52
C PRO A 61 -31.30 23.82 6.30
N ALA A 62 -32.20 24.80 6.29
CA ALA A 62 -32.32 25.78 5.22
C ALA A 62 -32.39 27.20 5.80
N TYR A 63 -31.54 28.10 5.29
CA TYR A 63 -31.56 29.53 5.60
C TYR A 63 -31.18 30.33 4.36
N ASN A 64 -32.12 31.11 3.83
CA ASN A 64 -31.95 31.90 2.61
C ASN A 64 -31.57 31.07 1.37
N GLU A 65 -32.37 30.05 1.07
CA GLU A 65 -32.13 29.05 0.01
C GLU A 65 -33.20 29.08 -1.10
N GLU A 66 -33.92 30.20 -1.29
CA GLU A 66 -35.06 30.30 -2.22
C GLU A 66 -34.76 29.79 -3.64
N ARG A 67 -33.51 29.92 -4.10
CA ARG A 67 -33.08 29.55 -5.46
C ARG A 67 -32.96 28.04 -5.67
N ASN A 68 -32.58 27.29 -4.62
CA ASN A 68 -32.15 25.90 -4.76
C ASN A 68 -33.03 24.91 -3.97
N VAL A 69 -33.68 25.38 -2.89
CA VAL A 69 -34.35 24.50 -1.91
C VAL A 69 -35.38 23.55 -2.55
N VAL A 70 -36.16 24.02 -3.53
CA VAL A 70 -37.18 23.19 -4.19
C VAL A 70 -36.55 22.06 -5.01
N ALA A 71 -35.47 22.35 -5.74
CA ALA A 71 -34.76 21.36 -6.54
C ALA A 71 -34.09 20.31 -5.63
N SER A 72 -33.44 20.76 -4.56
CA SER A 72 -32.80 19.88 -3.57
C SER A 72 -33.81 18.95 -2.89
N VAL A 73 -34.94 19.48 -2.41
CA VAL A 73 -35.98 18.66 -1.77
C VAL A 73 -36.59 17.65 -2.75
N ARG A 74 -36.81 18.03 -4.02
CA ARG A 74 -37.26 17.09 -5.06
C ARG A 74 -36.25 15.95 -5.28
N ALA A 75 -34.95 16.26 -5.33
CA ALA A 75 -33.90 15.26 -5.47
C ALA A 75 -33.90 14.28 -4.28
N LEU A 76 -33.98 14.79 -3.05
CA LEU A 76 -34.00 13.97 -1.83
C LEU A 76 -35.25 13.07 -1.74
N LEU A 77 -36.41 13.55 -2.16
CA LEU A 77 -37.63 12.75 -2.24
C LEU A 77 -37.57 11.67 -3.33
N GLY A 78 -36.73 11.85 -4.34
CA GLY A 78 -36.51 10.94 -5.47
C GLY A 78 -35.43 9.87 -5.27
N LEU A 79 -34.74 9.85 -4.12
CA LEU A 79 -33.70 8.86 -3.82
C LEU A 79 -34.23 7.43 -3.82
N ARG A 80 -33.40 6.49 -4.30
CA ARG A 80 -33.74 5.07 -4.35
C ARG A 80 -33.44 4.44 -2.99
N TYR A 81 -34.38 4.57 -2.05
CA TYR A 81 -34.30 3.93 -0.74
C TYR A 81 -35.67 3.38 -0.32
N PRO A 82 -35.76 2.18 0.30
CA PRO A 82 -37.05 1.55 0.59
C PRO A 82 -37.96 2.36 1.50
N GLN A 83 -37.40 2.95 2.57
CA GLN A 83 -38.16 3.72 3.54
C GLN A 83 -37.35 4.90 4.06
N HIS A 84 -37.68 6.10 3.57
CA HIS A 84 -37.10 7.35 4.05
C HIS A 84 -38.13 8.47 4.14
N GLU A 85 -37.84 9.47 4.97
CA GLU A 85 -38.56 10.75 5.04
C GLU A 85 -37.58 11.92 4.89
N VAL A 86 -38.11 13.10 4.57
CA VAL A 86 -37.34 14.33 4.46
C VAL A 86 -37.93 15.36 5.43
N VAL A 87 -37.11 15.85 6.35
CA VAL A 87 -37.44 16.88 7.34
C VAL A 87 -36.62 18.13 7.02
N VAL A 88 -37.28 19.13 6.46
CA VAL A 88 -36.67 20.43 6.14
C VAL A 88 -36.95 21.39 7.28
N VAL A 89 -35.92 22.09 7.75
CA VAL A 89 -36.06 23.12 8.79
C VAL A 89 -35.69 24.47 8.20
N ASN A 90 -36.70 25.31 7.98
CA ASN A 90 -36.52 26.72 7.64
C ASN A 90 -36.12 27.49 8.90
N ASP A 91 -34.84 27.83 8.99
CA ASP A 91 -34.24 28.44 10.19
C ASP A 91 -34.40 29.97 10.19
N GLY A 92 -35.63 30.44 10.08
CA GLY A 92 -35.93 31.87 10.12
C GLY A 92 -35.37 32.65 8.91
N SER A 93 -35.44 32.07 7.72
CA SER A 93 -35.06 32.73 6.46
C SER A 93 -35.72 34.10 6.30
N THR A 94 -34.97 35.03 5.72
CA THR A 94 -35.42 36.39 5.39
C THR A 94 -35.87 36.54 3.93
N ASP A 95 -35.63 35.51 3.11
CA ASP A 95 -36.04 35.43 1.70
C ASP A 95 -37.32 34.60 1.51
N ALA A 96 -37.67 34.25 0.27
CA ALA A 96 -38.90 33.50 -0.05
C ALA A 96 -38.79 31.98 0.16
N THR A 97 -37.78 31.45 0.87
CA THR A 97 -37.53 30.01 1.03
C THR A 97 -38.77 29.21 1.44
N ILE A 98 -39.48 29.65 2.49
CA ILE A 98 -40.66 28.94 3.00
C ILE A 98 -41.84 29.02 2.02
N ASP A 99 -41.99 30.13 1.30
CA ASP A 99 -43.09 30.34 0.36
C ASP A 99 -42.88 29.54 -0.93
N GLU A 100 -41.64 29.40 -1.39
CA GLU A 100 -41.28 28.48 -2.46
C GLU A 100 -41.59 27.02 -2.09
N LEU A 101 -41.26 26.61 -0.86
CA LEU A 101 -41.61 25.27 -0.37
C LEU A 101 -43.12 25.05 -0.28
N LYS A 102 -43.87 26.03 0.25
CA LYS A 102 -45.34 25.99 0.32
C LYS A 102 -45.98 25.83 -1.05
N ARG A 103 -45.55 26.64 -2.02
CA ARG A 103 -46.06 26.58 -3.41
C ARG A 103 -45.69 25.28 -4.11
N ALA A 104 -44.43 24.86 -4.02
CA ALA A 104 -43.93 23.71 -4.79
C ALA A 104 -44.46 22.36 -4.29
N PHE A 105 -44.77 22.24 -3.00
CA PHE A 105 -45.15 20.97 -2.37
C PHE A 105 -46.57 20.95 -1.78
N LEU A 106 -47.35 22.02 -1.96
CA LEU A 106 -48.71 22.19 -1.41
C LEU A 106 -48.73 21.84 0.08
N LEU A 107 -47.97 22.62 0.86
CA LEU A 107 -47.77 22.37 2.27
C LEU A 107 -49.03 22.71 3.09
N GLU A 108 -49.52 21.75 3.87
CA GLU A 108 -50.65 21.89 4.80
C GLU A 108 -50.14 21.99 6.23
N PRO A 109 -50.68 22.90 7.08
CA PRO A 109 -50.29 22.99 8.48
C PRO A 109 -50.65 21.70 9.24
N VAL A 110 -49.76 21.27 10.12
CA VAL A 110 -49.97 20.10 10.99
C VAL A 110 -49.68 20.43 12.46
N PRO A 111 -50.33 19.76 13.42
CA PRO A 111 -50.05 19.96 14.84
C PRO A 111 -48.57 19.70 15.19
N LEU A 112 -48.03 20.55 16.06
CA LEU A 112 -46.68 20.41 16.61
C LEU A 112 -46.66 19.37 17.74
N ASP A 113 -46.63 18.10 17.37
CA ASP A 113 -46.40 16.98 18.30
C ASP A 113 -45.01 16.37 18.06
N LEU A 114 -43.99 17.04 18.60
CA LEU A 114 -42.59 16.67 18.43
C LEU A 114 -41.95 16.33 19.77
N ARG A 115 -40.98 15.41 19.74
CA ARG A 115 -40.16 15.09 20.92
C ARG A 115 -39.34 16.33 21.29
N ARG A 116 -39.19 16.61 22.58
CA ARG A 116 -38.35 17.70 23.10
C ARG A 116 -37.14 17.13 23.82
N GLU A 117 -36.38 16.29 23.11
CA GLU A 117 -35.19 15.62 23.66
C GLU A 117 -33.94 16.52 23.57
N LEU A 118 -33.91 17.44 22.60
CA LEU A 118 -32.85 18.42 22.38
C LEU A 118 -33.37 19.84 22.50
N GLU A 119 -32.57 20.73 23.05
CA GLU A 119 -32.88 22.17 23.11
C GLU A 119 -32.81 22.81 21.73
N THR A 120 -33.82 23.62 21.40
CA THR A 120 -33.93 24.31 20.11
C THR A 120 -34.65 25.64 20.26
N GLN A 121 -34.40 26.59 19.36
CA GLN A 121 -35.22 27.80 19.28
C GLN A 121 -36.70 27.48 18.95
N PRO A 122 -37.66 28.36 19.32
CA PRO A 122 -39.08 28.10 19.13
C PRO A 122 -39.48 27.82 17.68
N ILE A 123 -40.30 26.78 17.49
CA ILE A 123 -40.92 26.44 16.20
C ILE A 123 -42.19 27.26 16.03
N ARG A 124 -42.30 27.98 14.93
CA ARG A 124 -43.44 28.84 14.57
C ARG A 124 -44.59 28.02 14.00
N ALA A 125 -44.28 27.09 13.10
CA ALA A 125 -45.26 26.24 12.44
C ALA A 125 -44.61 24.95 11.92
N ALA A 126 -45.42 23.90 11.80
CA ALA A 126 -45.06 22.67 11.10
C ALA A 126 -46.02 22.45 9.93
N TYR A 127 -45.49 21.96 8.82
CA TYR A 127 -46.25 21.69 7.62
C TYR A 127 -45.91 20.32 7.04
N ARG A 128 -46.90 19.67 6.42
CA ARG A 128 -46.71 18.42 5.68
C ARG A 128 -47.16 18.60 4.24
N SER A 129 -46.40 18.07 3.29
CA SER A 129 -46.80 18.14 1.87
C SER A 129 -48.05 17.33 1.59
N ALA A 130 -48.99 17.90 0.84
CA ALA A 130 -50.16 17.19 0.31
C ALA A 130 -49.77 16.24 -0.84
N ILE A 131 -48.74 16.58 -1.62
CA ILE A 131 -48.30 15.78 -2.79
C ILE A 131 -47.43 14.59 -2.37
N ASN A 132 -46.57 14.77 -1.35
CA ASN A 132 -45.70 13.71 -0.87
C ASN A 132 -45.62 13.71 0.66
N ARG A 133 -46.39 12.83 1.31
CA ARG A 133 -46.51 12.75 2.77
C ARG A 133 -45.19 12.46 3.52
N ARG A 134 -44.12 12.07 2.80
CA ARG A 134 -42.76 11.90 3.34
C ARG A 134 -42.04 13.22 3.63
N LEU A 135 -42.53 14.35 3.14
CA LEU A 135 -41.96 15.67 3.40
C LEU A 135 -42.63 16.35 4.62
N LEU A 136 -41.83 16.65 5.63
CA LEU A 136 -42.16 17.51 6.77
C LEU A 136 -41.32 18.79 6.67
N VAL A 137 -41.94 19.94 6.85
CA VAL A 137 -41.26 21.25 6.87
C VAL A 137 -41.56 21.93 8.20
N LEU A 138 -40.51 22.33 8.92
CA LEU A 138 -40.60 23.09 10.16
C LEU A 138 -40.14 24.51 9.90
N ASP A 139 -40.95 25.50 10.29
CA ASP A 139 -40.57 26.90 10.27
C ASP A 139 -40.32 27.36 11.70
N LYS A 140 -39.16 27.95 11.98
CA LYS A 140 -38.72 28.31 13.33
C LYS A 140 -38.03 29.66 13.39
N VAL A 141 -37.84 30.18 14.61
CA VAL A 141 -37.00 31.35 14.87
C VAL A 141 -35.54 30.99 14.58
N ASN A 142 -34.76 31.85 13.91
CA ASN A 142 -33.37 31.56 13.56
C ASN A 142 -32.53 31.19 14.79
N GLY A 143 -31.82 30.05 14.73
CA GLY A 143 -30.91 29.58 15.77
C GLY A 143 -29.54 29.12 15.25
N GLY A 144 -29.33 29.19 13.93
CA GLY A 144 -28.16 28.66 13.25
C GLY A 144 -28.32 27.19 12.84
N LYS A 145 -27.40 26.72 11.99
CA LYS A 145 -27.42 25.38 11.40
C LYS A 145 -27.54 24.26 12.44
N ALA A 146 -26.74 24.31 13.52
CA ALA A 146 -26.76 23.31 14.58
C ALA A 146 -28.13 23.22 15.30
N ASP A 147 -28.76 24.37 15.57
CA ASP A 147 -30.09 24.44 16.20
C ASP A 147 -31.18 23.89 15.27
N ALA A 148 -31.09 24.22 13.98
CA ALA A 148 -31.98 23.68 12.95
C ALA A 148 -31.86 22.15 12.82
N LEU A 149 -30.64 21.61 12.87
CA LEU A 149 -30.40 20.17 12.87
C LEU A 149 -30.97 19.48 14.13
N ASN A 150 -30.79 20.08 15.31
CA ASN A 150 -31.40 19.58 16.56
C ASN A 150 -32.94 19.56 16.49
N CYS A 151 -33.54 20.60 15.92
CA CYS A 151 -34.98 20.66 15.64
C CYS A 151 -35.44 19.53 14.72
N ALA A 152 -34.68 19.27 13.66
CA ALA A 152 -34.97 18.17 12.75
C ALA A 152 -34.83 16.80 13.43
N ILE A 153 -33.84 16.60 14.32
CA ILE A 153 -33.66 15.35 15.09
C ILE A 153 -34.84 15.10 16.05
N ASN A 154 -35.34 16.16 16.70
CA ASN A 154 -36.54 16.11 17.53
C ASN A 154 -37.78 15.65 16.73
N ALA A 155 -37.86 16.04 15.45
CA ALA A 155 -38.95 15.66 14.55
C ALA A 155 -38.75 14.34 13.80
N ALA A 156 -37.52 13.85 13.71
CA ALA A 156 -37.17 12.62 13.00
C ALA A 156 -37.86 11.39 13.61
N ARG A 157 -38.55 10.62 12.77
CA ARG A 157 -39.31 9.43 13.19
C ARG A 157 -38.49 8.16 13.21
N PHE A 158 -37.40 8.11 12.44
CA PHE A 158 -36.64 6.89 12.20
C PHE A 158 -35.37 6.79 13.07
N PRO A 159 -34.85 5.57 13.31
CA PRO A 159 -33.69 5.35 14.17
C PRO A 159 -32.38 5.87 13.57
N LEU A 160 -32.32 6.08 12.24
CA LEU A 160 -31.19 6.68 11.56
C LEU A 160 -31.56 8.08 11.06
N VAL A 161 -30.67 9.04 11.29
CA VAL A 161 -30.79 10.41 10.79
C VAL A 161 -29.64 10.72 9.83
N CYS A 162 -29.95 11.23 8.65
CA CYS A 162 -28.97 11.62 7.65
C CYS A 162 -28.94 13.14 7.52
N ALA A 163 -27.86 13.78 7.97
CA ALA A 163 -27.68 15.22 7.84
C ALA A 163 -27.17 15.56 6.44
N ILE A 164 -27.90 16.42 5.73
CA ILE A 164 -27.56 16.88 4.37
C ILE A 164 -27.79 18.40 4.30
N ASP A 165 -26.83 19.12 3.72
CA ASP A 165 -26.97 20.56 3.49
C ASP A 165 -27.96 20.84 2.35
N ALA A 166 -28.68 21.96 2.41
CA ALA A 166 -29.68 22.31 1.39
C ALA A 166 -29.09 22.48 -0.03
N ASP A 167 -27.79 22.74 -0.15
CA ASP A 167 -27.05 22.89 -1.40
C ASP A 167 -26.32 21.61 -1.86
N THR A 168 -26.53 20.48 -1.18
CA THR A 168 -25.83 19.22 -1.46
C THR A 168 -26.69 18.24 -2.24
N LEU A 169 -26.14 17.73 -3.34
CA LEU A 169 -26.75 16.69 -4.17
C LEU A 169 -26.10 15.33 -3.85
N ILE A 170 -26.88 14.25 -3.79
CA ILE A 170 -26.33 12.90 -3.58
C ILE A 170 -26.75 11.98 -4.71
N ILE A 171 -25.89 11.01 -5.04
CA ILE A 171 -26.21 10.03 -6.09
C ILE A 171 -27.42 9.17 -5.67
N PRO A 172 -28.28 8.71 -6.62
CA PRO A 172 -29.57 8.10 -6.29
C PRO A 172 -29.51 6.87 -5.36
N ASP A 173 -28.41 6.12 -5.37
CA ASP A 173 -28.15 4.93 -4.56
C ASP A 173 -27.24 5.20 -3.33
N ALA A 174 -26.88 6.47 -3.05
CA ALA A 174 -25.94 6.82 -1.99
C ALA A 174 -26.38 6.31 -0.60
N LEU A 175 -27.67 6.42 -0.28
CA LEU A 175 -28.21 5.96 1.01
C LEU A 175 -28.16 4.43 1.17
N LEU A 176 -28.33 3.68 0.07
CA LEU A 176 -28.21 2.22 0.08
C LEU A 176 -26.77 1.79 0.40
N ARG A 177 -25.78 2.55 -0.07
CA ARG A 177 -24.36 2.33 0.24
C ARG A 177 -24.04 2.75 1.67
N LEU A 178 -24.51 3.92 2.08
CA LEU A 178 -24.20 4.52 3.38
C LEU A 178 -24.77 3.71 4.56
N VAL A 179 -25.90 3.02 4.38
CA VAL A 179 -26.50 2.20 5.44
C VAL A 179 -25.76 0.88 5.69
N ARG A 180 -24.95 0.39 4.74
CA ARG A 180 -24.36 -0.97 4.81
C ARG A 180 -23.64 -1.27 6.13
N PRO A 181 -22.80 -0.39 6.70
CA PRO A 181 -22.11 -0.68 7.95
C PRO A 181 -23.06 -0.92 9.13
N PHE A 182 -24.21 -0.24 9.16
CA PHE A 182 -25.22 -0.42 10.20
C PHE A 182 -25.95 -1.78 10.12
N LEU A 183 -25.93 -2.42 8.95
CA LEU A 183 -26.53 -3.75 8.74
C LEU A 183 -25.59 -4.88 9.16
N GLY A 184 -24.28 -4.67 9.02
CA GLY A 184 -23.25 -5.65 9.38
C GLY A 184 -22.83 -5.56 10.85
N ASP A 185 -22.95 -4.39 11.48
CA ASP A 185 -22.54 -4.16 12.86
C ASP A 185 -23.51 -3.22 13.59
N LEU A 186 -24.19 -3.75 14.63
CA LEU A 186 -25.14 -3.00 15.45
C LEU A 186 -24.46 -1.90 16.27
N GLU A 187 -23.15 -2.00 16.48
CA GLU A 187 -22.37 -1.05 17.29
C GLU A 187 -21.91 0.18 16.49
N VAL A 188 -22.08 0.20 15.16
CA VAL A 188 -21.79 1.39 14.35
C VAL A 188 -22.73 2.53 14.75
N VAL A 189 -22.17 3.67 15.11
CA VAL A 189 -22.85 4.87 15.58
C VAL A 189 -23.04 5.88 14.46
N ALA A 190 -22.04 6.06 13.62
CA ALA A 190 -22.04 7.05 12.55
C ALA A 190 -21.25 6.60 11.32
N VAL A 191 -21.71 6.99 10.13
CA VAL A 191 -21.04 6.70 8.86
C VAL A 191 -21.03 7.98 8.00
N GLY A 192 -19.86 8.39 7.54
CA GLY A 192 -19.70 9.48 6.57
C GLY A 192 -19.50 8.97 5.15
N GLY A 193 -19.95 9.76 4.17
CA GLY A 193 -19.66 9.54 2.75
C GLY A 193 -18.65 10.54 2.19
N THR A 194 -18.17 10.26 0.99
CA THR A 194 -17.21 11.11 0.27
C THR A 194 -17.90 12.38 -0.24
N LEU A 195 -17.21 13.51 -0.10
CA LEU A 195 -17.64 14.81 -0.60
C LEU A 195 -16.87 15.17 -1.87
N CYS A 196 -17.60 15.45 -2.94
CA CYS A 196 -17.09 15.89 -4.24
C CYS A 196 -17.61 17.28 -4.59
N LEU A 197 -17.03 17.91 -5.60
CA LEU A 197 -17.43 19.24 -6.04
C LEU A 197 -18.47 19.16 -7.15
N ALA A 198 -19.56 19.91 -6.98
CA ALA A 198 -20.59 20.08 -8.01
C ALA A 198 -20.12 21.00 -9.15
N ASN A 199 -19.12 21.85 -8.92
CA ASN A 199 -18.61 22.78 -9.92
C ASN A 199 -18.08 22.03 -11.15
N GLY A 200 -18.64 22.29 -12.33
CA GLY A 200 -18.28 21.62 -13.58
C GLY A 200 -19.05 20.33 -13.86
N CYS A 201 -19.90 19.87 -12.93
CA CYS A 201 -20.80 18.74 -13.17
C CYS A 201 -22.01 19.16 -14.03
N ARG A 202 -22.51 18.22 -14.84
CA ARG A 202 -23.80 18.37 -15.54
C ARG A 202 -24.92 17.93 -14.61
N ILE A 203 -25.75 18.88 -14.19
CA ILE A 203 -26.84 18.67 -13.25
C ILE A 203 -28.17 18.96 -13.95
N GLU A 204 -29.07 17.97 -13.92
CA GLU A 204 -30.43 18.11 -14.44
C GLU A 204 -31.44 17.63 -13.41
N ARG A 205 -32.42 18.49 -13.11
CA ARG A 205 -33.52 18.19 -12.16
C ARG A 205 -33.01 17.68 -10.80
N GLY A 206 -31.89 18.23 -10.32
CA GLY A 206 -31.28 17.86 -9.03
C GLY A 206 -30.49 16.54 -9.05
N ASN A 207 -30.24 15.94 -10.22
CA ASN A 207 -29.40 14.76 -10.36
C ASN A 207 -28.10 15.12 -11.09
N VAL A 208 -26.97 14.60 -10.59
CA VAL A 208 -25.68 14.68 -11.27
C VAL A 208 -25.65 13.62 -12.37
N LEU A 209 -25.64 14.04 -13.62
CA LEU A 209 -25.61 13.15 -14.78
C LEU A 209 -24.18 12.81 -15.20
N GLU A 210 -23.30 13.82 -15.20
CA GLU A 210 -21.89 13.69 -15.55
C GLU A 210 -21.04 14.51 -14.60
N VAL A 211 -19.94 13.93 -14.15
CA VAL A 211 -18.94 14.62 -13.33
C VAL A 211 -17.87 15.20 -14.26
N GLY A 212 -17.57 16.47 -14.09
CA GLY A 212 -16.61 17.18 -14.93
C GLY A 212 -15.74 18.14 -14.12
N LEU A 213 -14.57 18.49 -14.66
CA LEU A 213 -13.69 19.46 -14.02
C LEU A 213 -14.25 20.88 -14.16
N PRO A 214 -14.18 21.70 -13.10
CA PRO A 214 -14.62 23.09 -13.17
C PRO A 214 -13.76 23.91 -14.13
N ARG A 215 -14.31 25.02 -14.64
CA ARG A 215 -13.57 25.97 -15.48
C ARG A 215 -12.62 26.85 -14.66
N SER A 216 -13.05 27.26 -13.46
CA SER A 216 -12.25 28.08 -12.54
C SER A 216 -11.05 27.31 -12.00
N TRP A 217 -9.86 27.90 -12.08
CA TRP A 217 -8.64 27.36 -11.48
C TRP A 217 -8.76 27.22 -9.96
N ILE A 218 -9.45 28.15 -9.29
CA ILE A 218 -9.66 28.10 -7.84
C ILE A 218 -10.49 26.87 -7.45
N ALA A 219 -11.54 26.55 -8.22
CA ALA A 219 -12.30 25.33 -8.02
C ALA A 219 -11.51 24.08 -8.40
N ARG A 220 -10.68 24.12 -9.45
CA ARG A 220 -9.81 22.97 -9.82
C ARG A 220 -8.82 22.62 -8.73
N PHE A 221 -8.15 23.59 -8.13
CA PHE A 221 -7.26 23.33 -6.99
C PHE A 221 -8.02 22.68 -5.82
N GLN A 222 -9.25 23.13 -5.57
CA GLN A 222 -10.10 22.52 -4.55
C GLN A 222 -10.54 21.09 -4.87
N VAL A 223 -10.66 20.69 -6.16
CA VAL A 223 -10.92 19.28 -6.52
C VAL A 223 -9.83 18.37 -5.93
N VAL A 224 -8.56 18.70 -6.19
CA VAL A 224 -7.43 17.89 -5.70
C VAL A 224 -7.29 17.99 -4.18
N GLU A 225 -7.53 19.18 -3.59
CA GLU A 225 -7.61 19.34 -2.14
C GLU A 225 -8.68 18.46 -1.50
N TYR A 226 -9.87 18.39 -2.10
CA TYR A 226 -10.97 17.58 -1.57
C TYR A 226 -10.69 16.09 -1.72
N MET A 227 -10.05 15.65 -2.82
CA MET A 227 -9.54 14.29 -2.93
C MET A 227 -8.54 13.97 -1.81
N ARG A 228 -7.61 14.88 -1.50
CA ARG A 228 -6.67 14.68 -0.38
C ARG A 228 -7.37 14.65 0.98
N ALA A 229 -8.26 15.59 1.25
CA ALA A 229 -8.83 15.78 2.58
C ALA A 229 -10.03 14.87 2.85
N PHE A 230 -10.99 14.79 1.93
CA PHE A 230 -12.27 14.09 2.10
C PHE A 230 -12.25 12.65 1.62
N LEU A 231 -11.45 12.30 0.60
CA LEU A 231 -11.28 10.90 0.20
C LEU A 231 -10.08 10.26 0.93
N MET A 232 -8.85 10.65 0.61
CA MET A 232 -7.63 10.05 1.18
C MET A 232 -7.56 10.22 2.70
N GLY A 233 -7.70 11.45 3.22
CA GLY A 233 -7.55 11.73 4.64
C GLY A 233 -8.62 11.06 5.52
N ARG A 234 -9.90 11.11 5.11
CA ARG A 234 -10.99 10.47 5.87
C ARG A 234 -10.91 8.96 5.86
N LEU A 235 -10.62 8.35 4.71
CA LEU A 235 -10.43 6.90 4.62
C LEU A 235 -9.16 6.45 5.35
N GLY A 236 -8.09 7.24 5.29
CA GLY A 236 -6.86 6.97 5.99
C GLY A 236 -7.07 6.95 7.50
N TRP A 237 -7.74 7.98 8.04
CA TRP A 237 -8.10 8.00 9.45
C TRP A 237 -9.16 6.97 9.84
N ASP A 238 -10.07 6.58 8.94
CA ASP A 238 -10.97 5.44 9.18
C ASP A 238 -10.17 4.14 9.36
N GLY A 239 -9.24 3.85 8.44
CA GLY A 239 -8.39 2.67 8.49
C GLY A 239 -7.46 2.64 9.71
N LEU A 240 -6.98 3.80 10.15
CA LEU A 240 -6.15 3.95 11.36
C LEU A 240 -6.98 4.04 12.66
N GLY A 241 -8.32 4.00 12.59
CA GLY A 241 -9.21 4.14 13.76
C GLY A 241 -9.17 5.53 14.41
N GLY A 242 -8.76 6.55 13.66
CA GLY A 242 -8.56 7.95 14.08
C GLY A 242 -9.56 8.96 13.53
N ASN A 243 -10.65 8.53 12.86
CA ASN A 243 -11.55 9.46 12.17
C ASN A 243 -12.30 10.41 13.13
N LEU A 244 -11.93 11.69 13.12
CA LEU A 244 -12.52 12.72 13.98
C LEU A 244 -13.59 13.57 13.28
N ILE A 245 -13.85 13.35 11.99
CA ILE A 245 -14.72 14.24 11.22
C ILE A 245 -15.58 13.43 10.24
N ILE A 246 -16.89 13.58 10.36
CA ILE A 246 -17.84 13.29 9.29
C ILE A 246 -18.30 14.65 8.78
N SER A 247 -18.20 14.87 7.46
CA SER A 247 -18.60 16.15 6.86
C SER A 247 -20.06 16.46 7.18
N GLY A 248 -20.35 17.68 7.65
CA GLY A 248 -21.71 18.13 7.94
C GLY A 248 -22.66 18.14 6.73
N ALA A 249 -22.15 17.94 5.52
CA ALA A 249 -22.94 17.90 4.28
C ALA A 249 -23.48 16.51 3.93
N PHE A 250 -22.90 15.42 4.46
CA PHE A 250 -23.36 14.06 4.17
C PHE A 250 -22.89 13.03 5.21
N GLY A 251 -23.71 12.84 6.25
CA GLY A 251 -23.44 11.89 7.33
C GLY A 251 -24.70 11.20 7.85
N LEU A 252 -24.59 9.90 8.11
CA LEU A 252 -25.67 9.06 8.65
C LEU A 252 -25.35 8.65 10.08
N PHE A 253 -26.30 8.85 11.00
CA PHE A 253 -26.08 8.68 12.43
C PHE A 253 -27.21 7.87 13.07
N ARG A 254 -26.90 7.10 14.12
CA ARG A 254 -27.94 6.62 15.04
C ARG A 254 -28.52 7.80 15.81
N ARG A 255 -29.81 8.06 15.62
CA ARG A 255 -30.55 9.14 16.31
C ARG A 255 -30.34 9.08 17.82
N SER A 256 -30.48 7.89 18.40
CA SER A 256 -30.34 7.70 19.85
C SER A 256 -28.95 8.05 20.38
N ALA A 257 -27.89 7.83 19.59
CA ALA A 257 -26.54 8.21 19.98
C ALA A 257 -26.33 9.72 19.93
N VAL A 258 -26.84 10.38 18.89
CA VAL A 258 -26.81 11.85 18.77
C VAL A 258 -27.58 12.51 19.91
N VAL A 259 -28.78 12.00 20.24
CA VAL A 259 -29.56 12.49 21.38
C VAL A 259 -28.83 12.28 22.70
N ARG A 260 -28.22 11.11 22.94
CA ARG A 260 -27.42 10.86 24.15
C ARG A 260 -26.20 11.78 24.27
N ALA A 261 -25.63 12.20 23.14
CA ALA A 261 -24.56 13.19 23.09
C ALA A 261 -25.07 14.64 23.21
N GLY A 262 -26.37 14.88 23.36
CA GLY A 262 -26.94 16.22 23.49
C GLY A 262 -27.04 17.01 22.18
N GLY A 263 -27.05 16.33 21.02
CA GLY A 263 -27.20 16.98 19.72
C GLY A 263 -25.98 17.78 19.25
N TYR A 264 -26.17 18.58 18.21
CA TYR A 264 -25.16 19.49 17.67
C TYR A 264 -24.96 20.71 18.59
N ALA A 265 -23.71 21.10 18.83
CA ALA A 265 -23.38 22.31 19.58
C ALA A 265 -23.79 23.59 18.84
N THR A 266 -24.64 24.42 19.44
CA THR A 266 -25.06 25.71 18.87
C THR A 266 -24.04 26.84 19.05
N ASP A 267 -23.07 26.65 19.94
CA ASP A 267 -22.02 27.62 20.27
C ASP A 267 -20.66 27.31 19.60
N SER A 268 -20.62 26.32 18.70
CA SER A 268 -19.46 25.95 17.88
C SER A 268 -19.67 26.32 16.40
N VAL A 269 -18.58 26.69 15.72
CA VAL A 269 -18.57 26.96 14.27
C VAL A 269 -18.11 25.77 13.41
N GLY A 270 -17.70 24.68 14.07
CA GLY A 270 -17.35 23.39 13.49
C GLY A 270 -18.21 22.29 14.09
N GLU A 271 -19.54 22.44 13.95
CA GLU A 271 -20.56 21.61 14.60
C GLU A 271 -20.45 20.12 14.25
N ASP A 272 -19.91 19.81 13.07
CA ASP A 272 -19.77 18.47 12.54
C ASP A 272 -18.62 17.69 13.22
N MET A 273 -17.42 18.27 13.26
CA MET A 273 -16.28 17.71 13.97
C MET A 273 -16.53 17.64 15.48
N GLU A 274 -17.17 18.67 16.05
CA GLU A 274 -17.50 18.72 17.48
C GLU A 274 -18.44 17.59 17.87
N LEU A 275 -19.51 17.34 17.10
CA LEU A 275 -20.42 16.23 17.37
C LEU A 275 -19.69 14.89 17.35
N ILE A 276 -18.78 14.66 16.41
CA ILE A 276 -17.98 13.42 16.37
C ILE A 276 -17.10 13.27 17.61
N ALA A 277 -16.39 14.33 18.01
CA ALA A 277 -15.57 14.31 19.22
C ALA A 277 -16.44 14.02 20.46
N ARG A 278 -17.63 14.60 20.54
CA ARG A 278 -18.58 14.39 21.63
C ARG A 278 -19.14 12.97 21.67
N LEU A 279 -19.58 12.43 20.52
CA LEU A 279 -20.03 11.03 20.40
C LEU A 279 -18.97 10.06 20.93
N ARG A 280 -17.69 10.34 20.69
CA ARG A 280 -16.58 9.51 21.17
C ARG A 280 -16.44 9.45 22.69
N HIS A 281 -16.91 10.45 23.44
CA HIS A 281 -16.96 10.37 24.92
C HIS A 281 -17.90 9.28 25.42
N HIS A 282 -18.96 8.99 24.65
CA HIS A 282 -19.98 7.99 24.97
C HIS A 282 -19.72 6.62 24.36
N ILE A 283 -18.64 6.46 23.58
CA ILE A 283 -18.25 5.19 22.95
C ILE A 283 -17.24 4.46 23.85
N PRO A 284 -17.44 3.16 24.15
CA PRO A 284 -16.50 2.41 24.97
C PRO A 284 -15.18 2.16 24.23
N LYS A 285 -14.07 2.04 24.97
CA LYS A 285 -12.69 1.95 24.41
C LYS A 285 -12.55 0.90 23.30
N TRP A 286 -13.09 -0.30 23.50
CA TRP A 286 -13.00 -1.43 22.57
C TRP A 286 -13.74 -1.20 21.24
N LEU A 287 -14.62 -0.19 21.19
CA LEU A 287 -15.43 0.15 20.02
C LEU A 287 -14.94 1.41 19.28
N GLN A 288 -14.03 2.19 19.87
CA GLN A 288 -13.61 3.49 19.36
C GLN A 288 -13.18 3.48 17.89
N SER A 289 -12.45 2.46 17.46
CA SER A 289 -11.94 2.35 16.08
C SER A 289 -12.99 1.98 15.03
N ARG A 290 -14.13 1.39 15.43
CA ARG A 290 -15.16 0.87 14.50
C ARG A 290 -16.53 1.54 14.62
N ALA A 291 -16.80 2.24 15.72
CA ALA A 291 -18.08 2.91 15.94
C ALA A 291 -18.39 4.02 14.90
N ILE A 292 -17.35 4.65 14.34
CA ILE A 292 -17.49 5.75 13.39
C ILE A 292 -16.73 5.38 12.14
N ARG A 293 -17.45 5.26 11.03
CA ARG A 293 -16.91 4.75 9.76
C ARG A 293 -16.93 5.81 8.68
N HIS A 294 -16.06 5.68 7.68
CA HIS A 294 -16.12 6.45 6.45
C HIS A 294 -16.07 5.52 5.25
N LEU A 295 -16.95 5.75 4.26
CA LEU A 295 -17.03 4.93 3.06
C LEU A 295 -16.60 5.73 1.83
N PRO A 296 -15.87 5.10 0.89
CA PRO A 296 -15.40 5.77 -0.32
C PRO A 296 -16.52 6.01 -1.35
N ASP A 297 -17.51 5.11 -1.45
CA ASP A 297 -18.45 5.01 -2.56
C ASP A 297 -19.86 5.64 -2.41
N PRO A 298 -20.36 6.08 -1.23
CA PRO A 298 -21.51 6.98 -1.17
C PRO A 298 -21.03 8.41 -1.37
N VAL A 299 -21.41 9.01 -2.50
CA VAL A 299 -20.91 10.33 -2.92
C VAL A 299 -21.98 11.41 -2.80
N SER A 300 -21.54 12.55 -2.29
CA SER A 300 -22.27 13.82 -2.26
C SER A 300 -21.51 14.89 -3.04
N PHE A 301 -22.23 15.84 -3.65
CA PHE A 301 -21.70 16.93 -4.44
C PHE A 301 -22.15 18.26 -3.84
N THR A 302 -21.19 19.13 -3.51
CA THR A 302 -21.42 20.47 -2.96
C THR A 302 -20.74 21.54 -3.81
N GLU A 303 -21.23 22.79 -3.74
CA GLU A 303 -20.63 23.92 -4.43
C GLU A 303 -19.38 24.42 -3.67
N ALA A 304 -18.24 24.47 -4.34
CA ALA A 304 -17.03 25.14 -3.87
C ALA A 304 -17.03 26.62 -4.28
N PRO A 305 -16.49 27.51 -3.42
CA PRO A 305 -16.30 28.91 -3.78
C PRO A 305 -15.29 29.06 -4.91
N GLU A 306 -15.65 29.83 -5.94
CA GLU A 306 -14.75 30.20 -7.04
C GLU A 306 -14.09 31.57 -6.83
N ASP A 307 -14.48 32.29 -5.77
CA ASP A 307 -13.95 33.59 -5.38
C ASP A 307 -12.98 33.44 -4.20
N LEU A 308 -11.85 34.15 -4.25
CA LEU A 308 -10.80 34.05 -3.23
C LEU A 308 -11.22 34.60 -1.87
N ALA A 309 -12.09 35.62 -1.82
CA ALA A 309 -12.57 36.17 -0.56
C ALA A 309 -13.53 35.19 0.13
N ILE A 310 -14.48 34.62 -0.63
CA ILE A 310 -15.42 33.60 -0.13
C ILE A 310 -14.66 32.35 0.33
N LEU A 311 -13.68 31.88 -0.47
CA LEU A 311 -12.78 30.80 -0.08
C LEU A 311 -12.05 31.12 1.23
N GLY A 312 -11.54 32.34 1.36
CA GLY A 312 -10.87 32.79 2.57
C GLY A 312 -11.75 32.82 3.81
N HIS A 313 -13.04 33.16 3.67
CA HIS A 313 -14.01 33.07 4.77
C HIS A 313 -14.31 31.62 5.15
N GLN A 314 -14.42 30.73 4.17
CA GLN A 314 -14.65 29.30 4.40
C GLN A 314 -13.48 28.65 5.15
N ARG A 315 -12.24 28.87 4.70
CA ARG A 315 -11.04 28.27 5.31
C ARG A 315 -10.76 28.84 6.71
N ASP A 316 -11.03 30.13 6.91
CA ASP A 316 -11.02 30.77 8.22
C ASP A 316 -11.99 30.10 9.20
N ARG A 317 -13.24 29.85 8.77
CA ARG A 317 -14.24 29.13 9.59
C ARG A 317 -13.78 27.72 9.94
N TRP A 318 -13.24 26.97 8.98
CA TRP A 318 -12.76 25.61 9.21
C TRP A 318 -11.62 25.57 10.23
N GLN A 319 -10.65 26.48 10.15
CA GLN A 319 -9.57 26.53 11.14
C GLN A 319 -10.09 26.90 12.53
N ARG A 320 -11.06 27.84 12.63
CA ARG A 320 -11.69 28.19 13.91
C ARG A 320 -12.45 27.01 14.52
N GLY A 321 -13.20 26.26 13.71
CA GLY A 321 -13.92 25.06 14.14
C GLY A 321 -12.98 23.94 14.61
N LEU A 322 -11.85 23.76 13.91
CA LEU A 322 -10.79 22.85 14.33
C LEU A 322 -10.22 23.23 15.70
N PHE A 323 -9.86 24.52 15.89
CA PHE A 323 -9.34 25.01 17.17
C PHE A 323 -10.36 24.77 18.29
N ASP A 324 -11.60 25.24 18.10
CA ASP A 324 -12.66 25.14 19.10
C ASP A 324 -12.88 23.69 19.54
N THR A 325 -12.99 22.77 18.59
CA THR A 325 -13.23 21.36 18.87
C THR A 325 -12.06 20.72 19.63
N LEU A 326 -10.82 20.94 19.16
CA LEU A 326 -9.64 20.40 19.82
C LEU A 326 -9.52 20.93 21.25
N TRP A 327 -9.78 22.23 21.45
CA TRP A 327 -9.69 22.87 22.77
C TRP A 327 -10.76 22.38 23.75
N ARG A 328 -12.02 22.25 23.30
CA ARG A 328 -13.15 21.70 24.08
C ARG A 328 -12.88 20.27 24.51
N HIS A 329 -12.33 19.45 23.62
CA HIS A 329 -12.08 18.02 23.87
C HIS A 329 -10.60 17.69 24.12
N ARG A 330 -9.81 18.64 24.62
CA ARG A 330 -8.37 18.46 24.91
C ARG A 330 -8.08 17.32 25.89
N SER A 331 -9.06 16.92 26.71
CA SER A 331 -8.98 15.76 27.60
C SER A 331 -8.86 14.41 26.87
N MET A 332 -9.13 14.37 25.56
CA MET A 332 -8.90 13.20 24.71
C MET A 332 -7.44 13.06 24.27
N THR A 333 -6.67 14.14 24.23
CA THR A 333 -5.29 14.14 23.76
C THR A 333 -4.40 13.31 24.68
N PHE A 334 -3.63 12.38 24.11
CA PHE A 334 -2.79 11.41 24.81
C PHE A 334 -3.53 10.50 25.80
N ASN A 335 -4.86 10.37 25.67
CA ASN A 335 -5.66 9.56 26.56
C ASN A 335 -6.00 8.19 25.94
N PRO A 336 -5.47 7.07 26.49
CA PRO A 336 -5.65 5.73 25.93
C PRO A 336 -7.10 5.22 26.02
N ARG A 337 -7.99 5.89 26.79
CA ARG A 337 -9.43 5.58 26.82
C ARG A 337 -10.05 5.66 25.43
N TYR A 338 -9.53 6.54 24.56
CA TYR A 338 -10.06 6.76 23.22
C TYR A 338 -9.31 5.96 22.13
N GLY A 339 -8.44 5.03 22.51
CA GLY A 339 -7.68 4.20 21.56
C GLY A 339 -6.78 5.04 20.64
N ALA A 340 -6.77 4.70 19.36
CA ALA A 340 -5.95 5.40 18.36
C ALA A 340 -6.31 6.89 18.20
N ILE A 341 -7.55 7.28 18.47
CA ILE A 341 -7.95 8.70 18.44
C ILE A 341 -7.19 9.50 19.49
N GLY A 342 -7.17 9.02 20.73
CA GLY A 342 -6.55 9.76 21.82
C GLY A 342 -5.02 9.76 21.71
N LEU A 343 -4.43 8.64 21.31
CA LEU A 343 -2.98 8.46 21.29
C LEU A 343 -2.30 9.01 20.02
N PHE A 344 -2.99 9.00 18.88
CA PHE A 344 -2.39 9.36 17.59
C PHE A 344 -3.16 10.46 16.86
N ALA A 345 -4.49 10.34 16.70
CA ALA A 345 -5.24 11.31 15.91
C ALA A 345 -5.28 12.70 16.55
N MET A 346 -5.70 12.81 17.81
CA MET A 346 -5.77 14.09 18.53
C MET A 346 -4.41 14.80 18.53
N PRO A 347 -3.28 14.17 18.92
CA PRO A 347 -1.95 14.78 18.79
C PRO A 347 -1.60 15.21 17.36
N PHE A 348 -1.92 14.39 16.36
CA PHE A 348 -1.69 14.75 14.96
C PHE A 348 -2.45 16.02 14.57
N PHE A 349 -3.74 16.11 14.92
CA PHE A 349 -4.56 17.29 14.64
C PHE A 349 -4.06 18.53 15.40
N TRP A 350 -3.53 18.39 16.62
CA TRP A 350 -2.89 19.49 17.34
C TRP A 350 -1.63 19.99 16.63
N VAL A 351 -0.68 19.09 16.37
CA VAL A 351 0.67 19.46 15.91
C VAL A 351 0.67 19.83 14.43
N PHE A 352 0.02 19.03 13.58
CA PHE A 352 0.14 19.15 12.13
C PHE A 352 -1.01 19.93 11.49
N GLU A 353 -2.23 19.84 12.01
CA GLU A 353 -3.39 20.53 11.42
C GLU A 353 -3.66 21.90 12.07
N LEU A 354 -3.59 22.00 13.39
CA LEU A 354 -3.84 23.27 14.08
C LEU A 354 -2.61 24.18 14.06
N VAL A 355 -1.47 23.67 14.55
CA VAL A 355 -0.22 24.45 14.68
C VAL A 355 0.60 24.45 13.38
N GLY A 356 0.45 23.45 12.53
CA GLY A 356 1.22 23.33 11.28
C GLY A 356 1.25 24.58 10.40
N PRO A 357 0.12 25.32 10.21
CA PRO A 357 0.14 26.60 9.50
C PRO A 357 1.10 27.66 10.06
N LEU A 358 1.33 27.70 11.38
CA LEU A 358 2.31 28.61 11.98
C LEU A 358 3.74 28.14 11.69
N ILE A 359 3.99 26.83 11.78
CA ILE A 359 5.32 26.25 11.55
C ILE A 359 5.73 26.47 10.10
N GLU A 360 4.83 26.24 9.14
CA GLU A 360 5.10 26.45 7.72
C GLU A 360 5.33 27.93 7.40
N LEU A 361 4.50 28.84 7.93
CA LEU A 361 4.70 30.28 7.75
C LEU A 361 6.02 30.75 8.37
N GLY A 362 6.34 30.27 9.58
CA GLY A 362 7.61 30.54 10.25
C GLY A 362 8.79 30.01 9.45
N GLY A 363 8.65 28.85 8.80
CA GLY A 363 9.64 28.28 7.89
C GLY A 363 9.94 29.17 6.69
N TYR A 364 8.91 29.77 6.06
CA TYR A 364 9.09 30.73 4.97
C TYR A 364 9.81 32.01 5.42
N VAL A 365 9.43 32.55 6.58
CA VAL A 365 10.09 33.75 7.16
C VAL A 365 11.54 33.44 7.49
N TYR A 366 11.80 32.31 8.15
CA TYR A 366 13.15 31.87 8.50
C TYR A 366 14.03 31.71 7.26
N PHE A 367 13.53 31.01 6.24
CA PHE A 367 14.21 30.86 4.95
C PHE A 367 14.59 32.22 4.36
N GLY A 368 13.65 33.17 4.30
CA GLY A 368 13.90 34.51 3.78
C GLY A 368 14.98 35.28 4.56
N LEU A 369 14.94 35.22 5.89
CA LEU A 369 15.96 35.87 6.74
C LEU A 369 17.35 35.25 6.54
N THR A 370 17.46 33.93 6.53
CA THR A 370 18.74 33.23 6.31
C THR A 370 19.28 33.44 4.89
N PHE A 371 18.39 33.57 3.90
CA PHE A 371 18.77 33.91 2.52
C PHE A 371 19.39 35.30 2.46
N LEU A 372 18.75 36.29 3.09
CA LEU A 372 19.25 37.67 3.15
C LEU A 372 20.57 37.78 3.95
N ALA A 373 20.76 36.93 4.95
CA ALA A 373 22.00 36.86 5.74
C ALA A 373 23.15 36.14 5.02
N GLY A 374 22.90 35.46 3.89
CA GLY A 374 23.92 34.69 3.18
C GLY A 374 24.37 33.41 3.90
N GLU A 375 23.62 32.95 4.89
CA GLU A 375 23.96 31.79 5.73
C GLU A 375 23.35 30.47 5.20
N LEU A 376 22.64 30.52 4.07
CA LEU A 376 22.04 29.32 3.48
C LEU A 376 23.09 28.44 2.83
N GLU A 377 23.14 27.18 3.28
CA GLU A 377 23.87 26.15 2.57
C GLU A 377 23.11 25.76 1.28
N PRO A 378 23.64 26.03 0.07
CA PRO A 378 22.86 25.95 -1.16
C PRO A 378 22.39 24.54 -1.52
N LEU A 379 23.19 23.52 -1.22
CA LEU A 379 22.90 22.14 -1.56
C LEU A 379 21.77 21.58 -0.69
N PHE A 380 21.89 21.63 0.65
CA PHE A 380 20.83 21.20 1.56
C PHE A 380 19.50 21.92 1.29
N THR A 381 19.55 23.23 1.10
CA THR A 381 18.36 24.04 0.86
C THR A 381 17.64 23.64 -0.43
N SER A 382 18.40 23.42 -1.51
CA SER A 382 17.84 22.99 -2.79
C SER A 382 17.26 21.58 -2.70
N LEU A 383 17.97 20.65 -2.04
CA LEU A 383 17.50 19.29 -1.83
C LEU A 383 16.21 19.25 -0.98
N PHE A 384 16.17 20.02 0.11
CA PHE A 384 14.99 20.10 0.96
C PHE A 384 13.78 20.67 0.19
N ALA A 385 13.98 21.74 -0.58
CA ALA A 385 12.92 22.31 -1.42
C ALA A 385 12.39 21.30 -2.45
N VAL A 386 13.28 20.57 -3.13
CA VAL A 386 12.90 19.51 -4.07
C VAL A 386 12.11 18.41 -3.37
N VAL A 387 12.59 17.91 -2.23
CA VAL A 387 11.89 16.85 -1.46
C VAL A 387 10.53 17.33 -0.96
N ALA A 388 10.42 18.56 -0.47
CA ALA A 388 9.15 19.13 0.00
C ALA A 388 8.12 19.25 -1.13
N VAL A 389 8.53 19.77 -2.30
CA VAL A 389 7.65 19.88 -3.48
C VAL A 389 7.27 18.50 -4.02
N LEU A 390 8.22 17.58 -4.13
CA LEU A 390 7.95 16.22 -4.60
C LEU A 390 7.03 15.44 -3.65
N SER A 391 7.20 15.60 -2.33
CA SER A 391 6.31 14.98 -1.34
C SER A 391 4.90 15.55 -1.45
N GLY A 392 4.78 16.88 -1.55
CA GLY A 392 3.50 17.56 -1.75
C GLY A 392 2.79 17.15 -3.04
N PHE A 393 3.54 17.01 -4.13
CA PHE A 393 3.05 16.52 -5.42
C PHE A 393 2.64 15.05 -5.36
N GLY A 394 3.46 14.20 -4.76
CA GLY A 394 3.21 12.77 -4.60
C GLY A 394 1.92 12.48 -3.82
N LEU A 395 1.64 13.23 -2.76
CA LEU A 395 0.38 13.13 -2.02
C LEU A 395 -0.84 13.50 -2.88
N SER A 396 -0.73 14.54 -3.70
CA SER A 396 -1.80 14.96 -4.61
C SER A 396 -2.06 13.95 -5.72
N VAL A 397 -0.99 13.42 -6.32
CA VAL A 397 -1.09 12.33 -7.29
C VAL A 397 -1.66 11.07 -6.66
N GLY A 398 -1.23 10.72 -5.45
CA GLY A 398 -1.78 9.58 -4.70
C GLY A 398 -3.29 9.73 -4.45
N ALA A 399 -3.75 10.91 -4.05
CA ALA A 399 -5.18 11.17 -3.89
C ALA A 399 -5.97 11.07 -5.21
N ILE A 400 -5.39 11.51 -6.33
CA ILE A 400 -5.98 11.33 -7.67
C ILE A 400 -6.05 9.84 -8.04
N VAL A 401 -5.00 9.05 -7.76
CA VAL A 401 -5.02 7.58 -7.97
C VAL A 401 -6.12 6.94 -7.14
N LEU A 402 -6.25 7.31 -5.86
CA LEU A 402 -7.30 6.77 -5.00
C LEU A 402 -8.69 7.09 -5.53
N GLU A 403 -8.91 8.30 -6.05
CA GLU A 403 -10.18 8.66 -6.69
C GLU A 403 -10.44 7.80 -7.92
N GLU A 404 -9.45 7.63 -8.81
CA GLU A 404 -9.60 6.80 -10.00
C GLU A 404 -9.88 5.32 -9.65
N LEU A 405 -9.25 4.79 -8.59
CA LEU A 405 -9.45 3.42 -8.12
C LEU A 405 -10.80 3.17 -7.44
N SER A 406 -11.41 4.21 -6.86
CA SER A 406 -12.62 4.09 -6.04
C SER A 406 -13.89 4.57 -6.75
N LEU A 407 -13.84 5.71 -7.43
CA LEU A 407 -14.98 6.42 -8.00
C LEU A 407 -14.92 6.48 -9.53
N SER A 408 -13.70 6.69 -10.07
CA SER A 408 -13.43 6.80 -11.51
C SER A 408 -14.33 7.84 -12.20
N PHE A 409 -14.51 9.03 -11.60
CA PHE A 409 -15.43 10.03 -12.14
C PHE A 409 -14.86 10.81 -13.34
N PHE A 410 -13.55 11.08 -13.34
CA PHE A 410 -12.90 11.94 -14.35
C PHE A 410 -12.43 11.15 -15.58
N ARG A 411 -13.38 10.69 -16.40
CA ARG A 411 -13.09 9.83 -17.56
C ARG A 411 -12.80 10.59 -18.86
N ALA A 412 -12.86 11.92 -18.88
CA ALA A 412 -12.72 12.66 -20.12
C ALA A 412 -11.27 12.76 -20.64
N PRO A 413 -11.05 12.75 -21.97
CA PRO A 413 -9.73 12.93 -22.56
C PRO A 413 -9.06 14.19 -22.02
N GLY A 414 -7.96 13.98 -21.30
CA GLY A 414 -7.15 15.05 -20.74
C GLY A 414 -7.53 15.53 -19.34
N ASP A 415 -8.60 15.02 -18.71
CA ASP A 415 -8.91 15.38 -17.32
C ASP A 415 -7.78 14.98 -16.37
N MET A 416 -7.25 13.77 -16.54
CA MET A 416 -6.08 13.31 -15.77
C MET A 416 -4.86 14.24 -15.99
N ARG A 417 -4.60 14.67 -17.23
CA ARG A 417 -3.52 15.63 -17.51
C ARG A 417 -3.76 16.96 -16.77
N ARG A 418 -4.99 17.47 -16.80
CA ARG A 418 -5.37 18.70 -16.09
C ARG A 418 -5.23 18.53 -14.57
N LEU A 419 -5.65 17.40 -14.00
CA LEU A 419 -5.50 17.10 -12.58
C LEU A 419 -4.04 17.01 -12.16
N ILE A 420 -3.18 16.36 -12.95
CA ILE A 420 -1.73 16.33 -12.72
C ILE A 420 -1.14 17.75 -12.83
N THR A 421 -1.57 18.54 -13.82
CA THR A 421 -1.17 19.96 -13.92
C THR A 421 -1.57 20.74 -12.67
N VAL A 422 -2.79 20.57 -12.18
CA VAL A 422 -3.27 21.20 -10.95
C VAL A 422 -2.43 20.76 -9.74
N ALA A 423 -2.08 19.48 -9.64
CA ALA A 423 -1.23 18.94 -8.57
C ALA A 423 0.19 19.53 -8.58
N VAL A 424 0.73 19.91 -9.74
CA VAL A 424 2.00 20.65 -9.84
C VAL A 424 1.78 22.10 -9.38
N PHE A 425 0.84 22.81 -10.01
CA PHE A 425 0.70 24.26 -9.84
C PHE A 425 0.15 24.68 -8.48
N GLU A 426 -0.56 23.82 -7.75
CA GLU A 426 -1.05 24.17 -6.40
C GLU A 426 0.10 24.46 -5.40
N ASN A 427 1.30 23.93 -5.64
CA ASN A 427 2.47 24.17 -4.80
C ASN A 427 2.99 25.61 -4.95
N PHE A 428 2.56 26.33 -5.98
CA PHE A 428 2.98 27.68 -6.33
C PHE A 428 1.81 28.66 -6.13
N GLY A 429 1.71 29.24 -4.94
CA GLY A 429 0.79 30.32 -4.60
C GLY A 429 -0.52 29.87 -3.92
N PHE A 430 -1.20 28.83 -4.45
CA PHE A 430 -2.50 28.41 -3.89
C PHE A 430 -2.37 27.89 -2.46
N ARG A 431 -1.41 27.00 -2.19
CA ARG A 431 -1.16 26.49 -0.83
C ARG A 431 -0.76 27.60 0.15
N GLN A 432 0.08 28.55 -0.28
CA GLN A 432 0.50 29.68 0.55
C GLN A 432 -0.66 30.63 0.86
N LEU A 433 -1.62 30.77 -0.06
CA LEU A 433 -2.83 31.54 0.19
C LEU A 433 -3.73 30.88 1.25
N LEU A 434 -3.91 29.55 1.17
CA LEU A 434 -4.64 28.79 2.17
C LEU A 434 -3.97 28.85 3.53
N LEU A 435 -2.64 28.76 3.56
CA LEU A 435 -1.82 28.92 4.75
C LEU A 435 -2.13 30.25 5.45
N TYR A 436 -2.13 31.35 4.71
CA TYR A 436 -2.50 32.67 5.22
C TYR A 436 -3.93 32.67 5.82
N TYR A 437 -4.92 32.09 5.13
CA TYR A 437 -6.29 32.03 5.63
C TYR A 437 -6.44 31.19 6.90
N ARG A 438 -5.71 30.06 7.01
CA ARG A 438 -5.67 29.24 8.23
C ARG A 438 -5.07 30.02 9.39
N VAL A 439 -3.90 30.63 9.20
CA VAL A 439 -3.24 31.45 10.24
C VAL A 439 -4.17 32.59 10.70
N ARG A 440 -4.82 33.29 9.77
CA ARG A 440 -5.82 34.33 10.08
C ARG A 440 -6.99 33.80 10.90
N GLY A 441 -7.53 32.63 10.54
CA GLY A 441 -8.63 31.99 11.26
C GLY A 441 -8.24 31.64 12.70
N MET A 442 -7.06 31.08 12.89
CA MET A 442 -6.53 30.74 14.21
C MET A 442 -6.37 31.98 15.11
N PHE A 443 -5.80 33.08 14.61
CA PHE A 443 -5.72 34.34 15.37
C PHE A 443 -7.09 34.95 15.68
N ARG A 444 -8.06 34.85 14.76
CA ARG A 444 -9.43 35.34 15.00
C ARG A 444 -10.17 34.54 16.07
N TYR A 445 -9.92 33.23 16.16
CA TYR A 445 -10.44 32.42 17.27
C TYR A 445 -9.89 32.91 18.62
N ILE A 446 -8.57 33.10 18.71
CA ILE A 446 -7.90 33.61 19.92
C ILE A 446 -8.44 35.00 20.28
N ALA A 447 -8.72 35.85 19.29
CA ALA A 447 -9.35 37.17 19.47
C ALA A 447 -10.86 37.12 19.76
N GLY A 448 -11.46 35.95 19.99
CA GLY A 448 -12.85 35.79 20.42
C GLY A 448 -13.91 35.90 19.32
N ARG A 449 -13.55 35.93 18.02
CA ARG A 449 -14.52 36.07 16.92
C ARG A 449 -15.16 34.73 16.55
N ARG A 450 -16.44 34.53 16.90
CA ARG A 450 -17.20 33.28 16.69
C ARG A 450 -18.27 33.33 15.57
N GLY A 451 -18.40 34.42 14.83
CA GLY A 451 -19.44 34.56 13.78
C GLY A 451 -19.19 33.76 12.48
N TRP A 452 -20.28 33.37 11.80
CA TRP A 452 -20.30 32.56 10.57
C TRP A 452 -19.92 33.32 9.28
N GLY A 453 -20.17 34.64 9.20
CA GLY A 453 -19.96 35.45 7.99
C GLY A 453 -20.96 35.14 6.87
N MET A 454 -21.21 36.09 5.96
CA MET A 454 -22.11 35.89 4.82
C MET A 454 -21.40 35.13 3.68
N MET A 455 -21.99 34.05 3.18
CA MET A 455 -21.55 33.34 1.97
C MET A 455 -22.57 33.54 0.85
N THR A 456 -22.14 34.14 -0.27
CA THR A 456 -22.94 34.23 -1.49
C THR A 456 -22.57 33.08 -2.43
N ARG A 457 -23.55 32.26 -2.83
CA ARG A 457 -23.36 31.12 -3.76
C ARG A 457 -23.86 31.48 -5.16
N LYS A 458 -23.27 30.90 -6.21
CA LYS A 458 -23.64 31.21 -7.60
C LYS A 458 -24.75 30.30 -8.15
N GLY A 459 -24.99 29.13 -7.55
CA GLY A 459 -26.00 28.17 -8.00
C GLY A 459 -25.54 27.33 -9.19
N PHE A 460 -26.31 26.28 -9.51
CA PHE A 460 -25.93 25.30 -10.54
C PHE A 460 -26.12 25.87 -11.95
N SER A 461 -25.04 26.08 -12.70
CA SER A 461 -25.07 26.49 -14.12
C SER A 461 -24.65 25.34 -15.04
N GLN A 462 -25.30 25.25 -16.21
CA GLN A 462 -25.09 24.17 -17.20
C GLN A 462 -23.94 24.50 -18.17
N PRO A 463 -22.96 23.58 -18.36
CA PRO A 463 -22.03 23.63 -19.48
C PRO A 463 -22.38 22.60 -20.58
N GLU A 464 -22.04 22.96 -21.83
CA GLU A 464 -22.22 22.14 -23.05
C GLU A 464 -21.25 20.96 -23.20
N THR A 465 -21.72 19.99 -23.99
CA THR A 465 -21.33 18.58 -24.18
C THR A 465 -19.96 18.29 -24.80
N THR A 466 -19.26 17.26 -24.29
CA THR A 466 -18.51 16.27 -25.10
C THR A 466 -18.39 14.94 -24.33
N ALA A 467 -18.72 13.82 -24.99
CA ALA A 467 -18.69 12.48 -24.39
C ALA A 467 -17.30 11.83 -24.52
N PRO A 468 -16.78 11.15 -23.47
CA PRO A 468 -15.49 10.50 -23.55
C PRO A 468 -15.53 8.97 -23.69
N GLN A 469 -14.61 8.45 -24.51
CA GLN A 469 -14.30 7.03 -24.65
C GLN A 469 -13.17 6.60 -23.68
N SER A 470 -13.33 5.42 -23.10
CA SER A 470 -12.42 4.80 -22.11
C SER A 470 -11.08 4.37 -22.70
N ARG A 471 -9.97 4.72 -22.04
CA ARG A 471 -8.69 3.99 -22.12
C ARG A 471 -8.08 3.86 -20.73
N ASN A 472 -7.38 2.76 -20.47
CA ASN A 472 -6.70 2.47 -19.21
C ASN A 472 -5.55 3.47 -18.97
N VAL A 473 -5.74 4.42 -18.06
CA VAL A 473 -4.75 5.45 -17.66
C VAL A 473 -4.02 5.06 -16.36
N LEU A 474 -4.24 3.84 -15.84
CA LEU A 474 -3.61 3.33 -14.62
C LEU A 474 -2.06 3.32 -14.70
N MET A 475 -1.52 3.01 -15.88
CA MET A 475 -0.07 2.85 -16.10
C MET A 475 0.74 4.14 -15.91
N PRO A 476 0.42 5.28 -16.56
CA PRO A 476 1.21 6.50 -16.41
C PRO A 476 1.20 7.06 -14.97
N VAL A 477 0.14 6.84 -14.19
CA VAL A 477 0.09 7.35 -12.81
C VAL A 477 0.85 6.45 -11.84
N LEU A 478 0.78 5.12 -12.03
CA LEU A 478 1.65 4.17 -11.33
C LEU A 478 3.13 4.47 -11.61
N VAL A 479 3.47 4.82 -12.85
CA VAL A 479 4.83 5.24 -13.25
C VAL A 479 5.29 6.49 -12.49
N ILE A 480 4.42 7.47 -12.25
CA ILE A 480 4.79 8.71 -11.52
C ILE A 480 4.97 8.45 -10.01
N VAL A 481 4.12 7.62 -9.41
CA VAL A 481 4.25 7.23 -7.99
C VAL A 481 5.52 6.38 -7.80
N LEU A 482 5.77 5.42 -8.67
CA LEU A 482 7.02 4.67 -8.71
C LEU A 482 8.23 5.59 -8.92
N ALA A 483 8.14 6.57 -9.82
CA ALA A 483 9.23 7.54 -10.03
C ALA A 483 9.53 8.37 -8.78
N THR A 484 8.52 8.73 -7.99
CA THR A 484 8.69 9.50 -6.75
C THR A 484 9.31 8.64 -5.64
N LEU A 485 8.89 7.37 -5.50
CA LEU A 485 9.52 6.40 -4.60
C LEU A 485 10.98 6.11 -5.01
N MET A 486 11.25 6.01 -6.32
CA MET A 486 12.60 5.85 -6.87
C MET A 486 13.51 7.07 -6.68
N LEU A 487 12.98 8.25 -6.33
CA LEU A 487 13.78 9.45 -6.05
C LEU A 487 14.19 9.57 -4.58
N VAL A 488 13.38 9.06 -3.65
CA VAL A 488 13.68 9.08 -2.19
C VAL A 488 14.62 7.95 -1.80
N ALA A 489 14.44 6.78 -2.40
CA ALA A 489 15.19 5.57 -2.05
C ALA A 489 16.72 5.66 -2.27
N PRO A 490 17.25 6.33 -3.34
CA PRO A 490 18.69 6.55 -3.49
C PRO A 490 19.30 7.42 -2.39
N VAL A 491 18.56 8.41 -1.88
CA VAL A 491 19.02 9.29 -0.80
C VAL A 491 19.13 8.51 0.51
N ALA A 492 18.12 7.69 0.82
CA ALA A 492 18.14 6.80 1.98
C ALA A 492 19.26 5.75 1.88
N TRP A 493 19.49 5.18 0.69
CA TRP A 493 20.59 4.26 0.48
C TRP A 493 21.96 4.96 0.61
N LEU A 494 22.14 6.17 0.08
CA LEU A 494 23.37 6.95 0.25
C LEU A 494 23.70 7.20 1.72
N ALA A 495 22.69 7.44 2.56
CA ALA A 495 22.85 7.66 4.00
C ALA A 495 23.19 6.38 4.82
N LYS A 496 22.96 5.17 4.27
CA LYS A 496 23.32 3.89 4.93
C LYS A 496 24.83 3.78 5.13
N GLN A 497 25.31 3.39 6.31
CA GLN A 497 26.74 3.13 6.50
C GLN A 497 27.20 1.89 5.73
N PRO A 498 28.44 1.86 5.20
CA PRO A 498 28.99 0.67 4.55
C PRO A 498 29.13 -0.50 5.52
N ASP A 499 28.85 -1.72 5.03
CA ASP A 499 29.18 -2.95 5.73
C ASP A 499 30.69 -3.20 5.66
N ASN A 500 31.32 -3.65 6.75
CA ASN A 500 32.76 -3.93 6.80
C ASN A 500 33.12 -5.33 6.26
N THR A 501 32.13 -6.14 5.88
CA THR A 501 32.32 -7.50 5.38
C THR A 501 33.00 -7.50 4.01
N SER A 502 34.24 -8.00 3.96
CA SER A 502 34.98 -8.20 2.71
C SER A 502 34.81 -9.62 2.20
N VAL A 503 34.33 -9.74 0.96
CA VAL A 503 33.89 -11.01 0.34
C VAL A 503 34.81 -11.40 -0.83
N VAL A 504 34.99 -12.70 -1.03
CA VAL A 504 35.57 -13.31 -2.23
C VAL A 504 34.55 -14.26 -2.83
N VAL A 505 34.32 -14.19 -4.14
CA VAL A 505 33.40 -15.08 -4.87
C VAL A 505 34.22 -15.98 -5.79
N LEU A 506 34.01 -17.30 -5.71
CA LEU A 506 34.60 -18.31 -6.58
C LEU A 506 33.49 -18.95 -7.43
N ASP A 507 33.63 -18.91 -8.74
CA ASP A 507 32.69 -19.53 -9.69
C ASP A 507 33.43 -20.06 -10.92
N LYS A 508 33.36 -21.36 -11.18
CA LYS A 508 34.05 -22.00 -12.31
C LYS A 508 33.14 -22.33 -13.49
N THR A 509 31.84 -22.03 -13.41
CA THR A 509 30.84 -22.56 -14.33
C THR A 509 30.27 -21.52 -15.29
N VAL A 510 30.51 -20.22 -15.08
CA VAL A 510 30.01 -19.11 -15.92
C VAL A 510 30.30 -19.31 -17.43
N PRO A 511 29.38 -19.86 -18.24
CA PRO A 511 29.71 -20.32 -19.59
C PRO A 511 29.45 -19.23 -20.64
N GLU A 512 28.62 -18.25 -20.30
CA GLU A 512 28.08 -17.24 -21.20
C GLU A 512 28.22 -15.83 -20.59
N ALA A 513 28.28 -14.81 -21.45
CA ALA A 513 28.39 -13.41 -21.05
C ALA A 513 27.14 -12.82 -20.35
N SER A 514 26.16 -13.65 -20.01
CA SER A 514 24.96 -13.26 -19.25
C SER A 514 25.22 -13.14 -17.75
N TYR A 515 26.23 -13.87 -17.21
CA TYR A 515 26.60 -13.88 -15.79
C TYR A 515 25.41 -14.09 -14.85
N ARG A 516 24.44 -14.90 -15.28
CA ARG A 516 23.15 -15.07 -14.61
C ARG A 516 23.29 -15.64 -13.19
N GLU A 517 24.24 -16.54 -12.99
CA GLU A 517 24.57 -17.18 -11.70
C GLU A 517 25.06 -16.16 -10.65
N HIS A 518 25.64 -15.03 -11.06
CA HIS A 518 26.13 -14.00 -10.13
C HIS A 518 25.08 -12.94 -9.74
N HIS A 519 23.89 -12.94 -10.34
CA HIS A 519 22.96 -11.82 -10.22
C HIS A 519 22.48 -11.58 -8.78
N ARG A 520 22.06 -12.64 -8.08
CA ARG A 520 21.48 -12.56 -6.73
C ARG A 520 22.50 -12.05 -5.71
N LEU A 521 23.67 -12.69 -5.67
CA LEU A 521 24.73 -12.38 -4.70
C LEU A 521 25.28 -10.96 -4.91
N MET A 522 25.66 -10.61 -6.14
CA MET A 522 26.27 -9.29 -6.42
C MET A 522 25.30 -8.14 -6.16
N TRP A 523 24.01 -8.36 -6.41
CA TRP A 523 22.96 -7.41 -6.05
C TRP A 523 22.85 -7.22 -4.54
N LEU A 524 22.83 -8.31 -3.78
CA LEU A 524 22.73 -8.27 -2.31
C LEU A 524 23.95 -7.58 -1.69
N LEU A 525 25.17 -7.91 -2.12
CA LEU A 525 26.40 -7.28 -1.65
C LEU A 525 26.40 -5.76 -1.92
N SER A 526 25.87 -5.34 -3.09
CA SER A 526 25.69 -3.92 -3.42
C SER A 526 24.66 -3.22 -2.54
N GLN A 527 23.55 -3.89 -2.20
CA GLN A 527 22.53 -3.37 -1.26
C GLN A 527 23.07 -3.19 0.17
N HIS A 528 23.97 -4.08 0.60
CA HIS A 528 24.64 -3.99 1.90
C HIS A 528 25.83 -3.02 1.90
N LYS A 529 26.24 -2.49 0.74
CA LYS A 529 27.46 -1.69 0.59
C LYS A 529 28.70 -2.43 1.08
N ALA A 530 28.75 -3.76 0.90
CA ALA A 530 29.94 -4.54 1.17
C ALA A 530 31.07 -4.10 0.22
N PRO A 531 32.30 -3.87 0.68
CA PRO A 531 33.40 -3.37 -0.15
C PRO A 531 33.75 -4.38 -1.26
N ALA A 532 33.58 -3.96 -2.52
CA ALA A 532 34.10 -4.71 -3.67
C ALA A 532 35.64 -4.80 -3.62
N PRO A 533 36.27 -5.75 -4.34
CA PRO A 533 37.73 -5.93 -4.32
C PRO A 533 38.55 -4.65 -4.58
N ASN A 534 37.99 -3.71 -5.34
CA ASN A 534 38.60 -2.41 -5.67
C ASN A 534 38.03 -1.23 -4.85
N GLN A 535 37.43 -1.47 -3.68
CA GLN A 535 36.78 -0.47 -2.81
C GLN A 535 35.62 0.32 -3.46
N ARG A 536 34.98 -0.24 -4.49
CA ARG A 536 33.79 0.35 -5.11
C ARG A 536 32.55 0.07 -4.27
N LEU A 537 31.58 0.98 -4.34
CA LEU A 537 30.28 0.87 -3.68
C LEU A 537 29.31 -0.14 -4.33
N LEU A 538 29.57 -0.53 -5.59
CA LEU A 538 28.74 -1.47 -6.36
C LEU A 538 29.61 -2.61 -6.86
N TRP A 539 29.13 -3.84 -6.69
CA TRP A 539 29.76 -5.06 -7.20
C TRP A 539 29.48 -5.23 -8.69
N ASN A 540 30.49 -5.68 -9.43
CA ASN A 540 30.40 -5.96 -10.84
C ASN A 540 30.49 -7.47 -11.09
N ARG A 541 29.37 -8.05 -11.52
CA ARG A 541 29.22 -9.48 -11.87
C ARG A 541 30.23 -10.01 -12.90
N GLU A 542 30.84 -9.14 -13.70
CA GLU A 542 31.76 -9.50 -14.78
C GLU A 542 33.22 -9.49 -14.34
N ARG A 543 33.54 -8.88 -13.20
CA ARG A 543 34.95 -8.62 -12.79
C ARG A 543 35.26 -9.02 -11.36
N ASP A 544 34.26 -9.01 -10.49
CA ASP A 544 34.46 -9.13 -9.04
C ASP A 544 34.23 -10.59 -8.57
N TYR A 545 34.81 -11.57 -9.27
CA TYR A 545 34.85 -12.99 -8.91
C TYR A 545 36.15 -13.65 -9.42
N ILE A 546 36.47 -14.83 -8.86
CA ILE A 546 37.60 -15.69 -9.27
C ILE A 546 37.03 -16.87 -10.04
N GLY A 547 37.58 -17.14 -11.21
CA GLY A 547 37.18 -18.29 -12.03
C GLY A 547 37.25 -18.00 -13.52
N TYR A 548 36.31 -18.56 -14.30
CA TYR A 548 36.34 -18.49 -15.76
C TYR A 548 35.66 -17.22 -16.29
N ASP A 549 36.40 -16.42 -17.07
CA ASP A 549 35.89 -15.23 -17.77
C ASP A 549 35.46 -15.60 -19.21
N PRO A 550 34.14 -15.61 -19.51
CA PRO A 550 33.64 -15.98 -20.84
C PRO A 550 33.98 -14.96 -21.94
N ARG A 551 34.37 -13.73 -21.61
CA ARG A 551 34.75 -12.70 -22.60
C ARG A 551 36.20 -12.84 -23.05
N SER A 552 37.11 -13.01 -22.09
CA SER A 552 38.54 -13.23 -22.39
C SER A 552 38.85 -14.69 -22.70
N LYS A 553 37.97 -15.62 -22.31
CA LYS A 553 38.18 -17.08 -22.32
C LYS A 553 39.39 -17.51 -21.48
N SER A 554 39.70 -16.76 -20.42
CA SER A 554 40.74 -17.08 -19.44
C SER A 554 40.13 -17.52 -18.11
N PHE A 555 40.89 -18.19 -17.25
CA PHE A 555 40.46 -18.52 -15.90
C PHE A 555 41.54 -18.24 -14.87
N THR A 556 41.12 -18.05 -13.62
CA THR A 556 42.00 -17.89 -12.46
C THR A 556 41.59 -18.87 -11.38
N ASP A 557 42.55 -19.66 -10.87
CA ASP A 557 42.33 -20.56 -9.74
C ASP A 557 42.43 -19.82 -8.40
N LEU A 558 41.73 -20.34 -7.39
CA LEU A 558 41.80 -19.80 -6.04
C LEU A 558 43.18 -20.06 -5.41
N ALA A 559 43.68 -19.09 -4.64
CA ALA A 559 44.98 -19.18 -3.97
C ALA A 559 44.97 -18.38 -2.66
N ASP A 560 45.85 -18.73 -1.71
CA ASP A 560 45.89 -18.15 -0.36
C ASP A 560 45.95 -16.61 -0.33
N HIS A 561 46.66 -15.99 -1.26
CA HIS A 561 46.80 -14.54 -1.32
C HIS A 561 45.48 -13.83 -1.64
N HIS A 562 44.55 -14.49 -2.33
CA HIS A 562 43.21 -13.97 -2.61
C HIS A 562 42.34 -13.89 -1.35
N LEU A 563 42.56 -14.79 -0.38
CA LEU A 563 41.79 -14.90 0.86
C LEU A 563 42.38 -14.06 2.00
N LYS A 564 43.58 -13.52 1.84
CA LYS A 564 44.28 -12.77 2.88
C LYS A 564 43.54 -11.46 3.21
N GLY A 565 43.18 -11.29 4.48
CA GLY A 565 42.46 -10.11 4.97
C GLY A 565 40.98 -10.07 4.57
N LYS A 566 40.42 -11.21 4.14
CA LYS A 566 39.01 -11.37 3.77
C LYS A 566 38.23 -12.03 4.90
N SER A 567 36.94 -11.72 4.99
CA SER A 567 36.06 -12.23 6.05
C SER A 567 35.08 -13.32 5.59
N LEU A 568 34.82 -13.42 4.29
CA LEU A 568 33.86 -14.37 3.72
C LEU A 568 34.33 -14.88 2.34
N LEU A 569 34.24 -16.20 2.14
CA LEU A 569 34.38 -16.85 0.85
C LEU A 569 33.03 -17.44 0.43
N TYR A 570 32.55 -17.08 -0.76
CA TYR A 570 31.37 -17.65 -1.39
C TYR A 570 31.78 -18.52 -2.58
N ILE A 571 31.36 -19.78 -2.59
CA ILE A 571 31.60 -20.75 -3.65
C ILE A 571 30.25 -20.99 -4.35
N ALA A 572 30.13 -20.54 -5.59
CA ALA A 572 28.90 -20.69 -6.38
C ALA A 572 28.86 -22.10 -7.01
N ASP A 573 29.03 -22.21 -8.34
CA ASP A 573 29.11 -23.49 -9.05
C ASP A 573 30.57 -23.80 -9.44
N THR A 574 30.99 -25.05 -9.25
CA THR A 574 32.36 -25.52 -9.56
C THR A 574 32.42 -26.61 -10.63
N TYR A 575 31.30 -26.99 -11.24
CA TYR A 575 31.21 -28.05 -12.25
C TYR A 575 32.08 -27.79 -13.48
N GLY A 576 32.07 -26.54 -13.96
CA GLY A 576 32.94 -26.11 -15.04
C GLY A 576 32.28 -25.90 -16.39
N VAL A 577 33.10 -25.37 -17.31
CA VAL A 577 32.76 -25.02 -18.69
C VAL A 577 33.28 -26.11 -19.64
N TYR A 578 32.44 -26.53 -20.59
CA TYR A 578 32.78 -27.52 -21.61
C TYR A 578 32.87 -26.87 -23.01
N GLN A 579 33.55 -27.51 -23.96
CA GLN A 579 33.75 -26.96 -25.32
C GLN A 579 32.44 -26.64 -26.06
N SER A 580 31.40 -27.44 -25.81
CA SER A 580 30.03 -27.24 -26.30
C SER A 580 29.45 -25.89 -25.89
N ASP A 581 29.80 -25.41 -24.70
CA ASP A 581 29.21 -24.23 -24.07
C ASP A 581 29.77 -22.94 -24.70
N GLN A 582 30.97 -23.01 -25.30
CA GLN A 582 31.60 -21.89 -25.99
C GLN A 582 31.06 -21.63 -27.40
N SER A 583 30.21 -22.50 -27.95
CA SER A 583 29.75 -22.44 -29.35
C SER A 583 28.52 -21.57 -29.60
N GLY A 584 27.90 -21.01 -28.54
CA GLY A 584 26.73 -20.12 -28.64
C GLY A 584 25.45 -20.77 -29.17
N VAL A 585 25.46 -22.09 -29.40
CA VAL A 585 24.27 -22.88 -29.73
C VAL A 585 23.53 -23.14 -28.42
N ARG A 586 22.33 -22.56 -28.28
CA ARG A 586 21.38 -22.79 -27.18
C ARG A 586 21.36 -24.28 -26.83
N ARG A 587 21.50 -24.63 -25.53
CA ARG A 587 21.54 -25.99 -24.95
C ARG A 587 20.81 -27.07 -25.77
N ASP A 588 21.39 -27.52 -26.87
CA ASP A 588 20.97 -28.75 -27.52
C ASP A 588 21.67 -29.85 -26.73
N ILE A 589 20.95 -30.36 -25.73
CA ILE A 589 21.43 -31.37 -24.79
C ILE A 589 21.91 -32.65 -25.54
N GLN A 590 21.58 -32.77 -26.83
CA GLN A 590 22.10 -33.78 -27.77
C GLN A 590 23.64 -33.85 -27.86
N ARG A 591 24.40 -32.79 -27.53
CA ARG A 591 25.87 -32.75 -27.72
C ARG A 591 26.71 -32.91 -26.44
N LEU A 592 26.13 -32.94 -25.25
CA LEU A 592 26.89 -32.98 -23.98
C LEU A 592 27.66 -34.30 -23.79
N GLU A 593 27.23 -35.43 -24.37
CA GLU A 593 27.89 -36.74 -24.19
C GLU A 593 29.32 -36.83 -24.81
N LYS A 594 29.81 -35.82 -25.53
CA LYS A 594 31.15 -35.85 -26.17
C LYS A 594 31.98 -34.58 -26.01
N SER A 595 31.58 -33.66 -25.14
CA SER A 595 32.27 -32.37 -24.98
C SER A 595 33.44 -32.49 -23.99
N LYS A 596 34.65 -32.01 -24.36
CA LYS A 596 35.79 -32.00 -23.44
C LYS A 596 35.64 -30.86 -22.43
N LEU A 597 35.96 -31.14 -21.15
CA LEU A 597 36.04 -30.14 -20.09
C LEU A 597 37.12 -29.10 -20.43
N VAL A 598 36.80 -27.82 -20.33
CA VAL A 598 37.73 -26.70 -20.54
C VAL A 598 38.33 -26.26 -19.22
N TYR A 599 37.48 -26.03 -18.21
CA TYR A 599 37.87 -25.60 -16.87
C TYR A 599 36.76 -25.97 -15.90
N GLY A 600 37.08 -26.53 -14.73
CA GLY A 600 36.07 -27.00 -13.78
C GLY A 600 36.68 -27.90 -12.72
N GLY A 601 35.87 -28.19 -11.71
CA GLY A 601 36.25 -28.96 -10.54
C GLY A 601 37.16 -28.18 -9.60
N LEU A 602 36.99 -28.44 -8.31
CA LEU A 602 37.93 -27.95 -7.30
C LEU A 602 39.21 -28.76 -7.37
N GLN A 603 40.35 -28.07 -7.30
CA GLN A 603 41.68 -28.65 -7.23
C GLN A 603 42.10 -28.82 -5.77
N LEU A 604 43.04 -29.75 -5.52
CA LEU A 604 43.54 -30.03 -4.18
C LEU A 604 44.15 -28.78 -3.51
N ALA A 605 44.88 -27.97 -4.27
CA ALA A 605 45.50 -26.73 -3.77
C ALA A 605 44.46 -25.68 -3.33
N GLU A 606 43.31 -25.61 -4.02
CA GLU A 606 42.23 -24.68 -3.71
C GLU A 606 41.53 -25.09 -2.42
N VAL A 607 41.21 -26.37 -2.26
CA VAL A 607 40.59 -26.86 -1.01
C VAL A 607 41.52 -26.72 0.18
N GLN A 608 42.83 -26.93 0.00
CA GLN A 608 43.81 -26.63 1.04
C GLN A 608 43.82 -25.14 1.44
N ALA A 609 43.60 -24.22 0.48
CA ALA A 609 43.47 -22.80 0.78
C ALA A 609 42.17 -22.49 1.56
N ILE A 610 41.07 -23.14 1.19
CA ILE A 610 39.78 -23.02 1.88
C ILE A 610 39.88 -23.53 3.32
N GLU A 611 40.50 -24.69 3.54
CA GLU A 611 40.72 -25.23 4.90
C GLU A 611 41.53 -24.26 5.75
N ARG A 612 42.65 -23.74 5.24
CA ARG A 612 43.47 -22.75 5.96
C ARG A 612 42.71 -21.46 6.26
N PHE A 613 41.81 -21.05 5.38
CA PHE A 613 40.98 -19.87 5.57
C PHE A 613 39.95 -20.10 6.69
N VAL A 614 39.29 -21.25 6.68
CA VAL A 614 38.35 -21.68 7.72
C VAL A 614 39.06 -21.83 9.08
N GLU A 615 40.25 -22.43 9.12
CA GLU A 615 41.06 -22.59 10.34
C GLU A 615 41.43 -21.25 10.99
N ARG A 616 41.51 -20.17 10.21
CA ARG A 616 41.80 -18.81 10.69
C ARG A 616 40.54 -18.02 11.07
N GLY A 617 39.37 -18.67 11.08
CA GLY A 617 38.08 -18.05 11.40
C GLY A 617 37.39 -17.39 10.20
N GLY A 618 37.79 -17.73 8.97
CA GLY A 618 37.11 -17.26 7.77
C GLY A 618 35.77 -17.98 7.54
N ARG A 619 34.72 -17.23 7.22
CA ARG A 619 33.38 -17.75 6.93
C ARG A 619 33.31 -18.31 5.52
N VAL A 620 32.65 -19.45 5.31
CA VAL A 620 32.52 -20.05 3.98
C VAL A 620 31.08 -20.44 3.68
N ILE A 621 30.59 -20.00 2.53
CA ILE A 621 29.29 -20.38 1.97
C ILE A 621 29.54 -21.11 0.66
N ALA A 622 28.93 -22.28 0.46
CA ALA A 622 28.97 -22.99 -0.82
C ALA A 622 27.58 -23.40 -1.29
N GLU A 623 27.37 -23.44 -2.60
CA GLU A 623 26.09 -23.82 -3.21
C GLU A 623 26.16 -25.18 -3.91
N PHE A 624 25.01 -25.59 -4.46
CA PHE A 624 24.84 -26.75 -5.32
C PHE A 624 25.99 -26.87 -6.32
N ASN A 625 26.42 -28.11 -6.58
CA ASN A 625 27.48 -28.40 -7.55
C ASN A 625 28.91 -28.03 -7.10
N SER A 626 29.14 -27.90 -5.78
CA SER A 626 30.47 -27.77 -5.18
C SER A 626 31.20 -29.12 -4.97
N PHE A 627 30.48 -30.25 -5.08
CA PHE A 627 30.99 -31.60 -4.76
C PHE A 627 31.04 -32.55 -5.96
N ALA A 628 30.21 -32.33 -6.97
CA ALA A 628 29.99 -33.26 -8.07
C ALA A 628 31.22 -33.34 -9.00
N SER A 629 31.21 -34.36 -9.87
CA SER A 629 32.16 -34.44 -11.01
C SER A 629 32.18 -33.10 -11.76
N PRO A 630 33.34 -32.56 -12.16
CA PRO A 630 34.64 -33.19 -12.33
C PRO A 630 35.56 -33.13 -11.10
N THR A 631 35.07 -32.69 -9.93
CA THR A 631 35.86 -32.70 -8.69
C THR A 631 36.24 -34.13 -8.30
N SER A 632 37.53 -34.35 -8.01
CA SER A 632 38.02 -35.69 -7.65
C SER A 632 37.46 -36.15 -6.30
N ARG A 633 37.35 -37.47 -6.10
CA ARG A 633 36.84 -38.05 -4.86
C ARG A 633 37.60 -37.57 -3.61
N GLU A 634 38.93 -37.47 -3.70
CA GLU A 634 39.76 -36.96 -2.62
C GLU A 634 39.37 -35.52 -2.24
N VAL A 635 39.20 -34.65 -3.22
CA VAL A 635 38.83 -33.25 -3.00
C VAL A 635 37.41 -33.14 -2.44
N ARG A 636 36.48 -33.94 -2.95
CA ARG A 636 35.09 -34.03 -2.47
C ARG A 636 35.03 -34.40 -0.99
N GLU A 637 35.72 -35.46 -0.58
CA GLU A 637 35.74 -35.93 0.82
C GLU A 637 36.31 -34.89 1.80
N ARG A 638 37.14 -33.95 1.31
CA ARG A 638 37.63 -32.81 2.10
C ARG A 638 36.58 -31.71 2.22
N MET A 639 35.95 -31.33 1.10
CA MET A 639 34.87 -30.34 1.11
C MET A 639 33.68 -30.80 1.96
N GLU A 640 33.29 -32.07 1.88
CA GLU A 640 32.28 -32.68 2.73
C GLU A 640 32.59 -32.51 4.24
N ARG A 641 33.86 -32.64 4.64
CA ARG A 641 34.30 -32.40 6.02
C ARG A 641 34.24 -30.93 6.43
N ILE A 642 34.49 -30.01 5.50
CA ILE A 642 34.36 -28.56 5.77
C ILE A 642 32.91 -28.26 6.13
N PHE A 643 31.94 -28.74 5.34
CA PHE A 643 30.51 -28.47 5.53
C PHE A 643 29.75 -29.48 6.41
N ARG A 644 30.44 -30.49 6.95
CA ARG A 644 29.88 -31.52 7.85
C ARG A 644 28.65 -32.22 7.28
N LEU A 645 28.76 -32.59 6.01
CA LEU A 645 27.70 -33.28 5.27
C LEU A 645 28.28 -34.39 4.42
N LYS A 646 27.41 -35.28 3.95
CA LYS A 646 27.71 -36.29 2.93
C LYS A 646 26.77 -36.15 1.75
N TRP A 647 27.32 -36.09 0.54
CA TRP A 647 26.53 -36.15 -0.69
C TRP A 647 26.19 -37.61 -1.01
N THR A 648 24.93 -37.89 -1.34
CA THR A 648 24.49 -39.27 -1.60
C THR A 648 24.83 -39.76 -3.02
N GLY A 649 25.47 -38.91 -3.84
CA GLY A 649 25.69 -39.17 -5.26
C GLY A 649 24.47 -38.87 -6.14
N TRP A 650 23.37 -38.36 -5.56
CA TRP A 650 22.13 -38.06 -6.28
C TRP A 650 21.91 -36.54 -6.41
N VAL A 651 21.51 -36.12 -7.60
CA VAL A 651 20.94 -34.81 -7.89
C VAL A 651 19.55 -34.96 -8.47
N ALA A 652 18.70 -33.96 -8.30
CA ALA A 652 17.37 -33.98 -8.90
C ALA A 652 16.89 -32.61 -9.33
N ARG A 653 15.91 -32.62 -10.24
CA ARG A 653 15.24 -31.42 -10.74
C ARG A 653 13.79 -31.69 -11.11
N LYS A 654 12.93 -30.70 -10.84
CA LYS A 654 11.53 -30.70 -11.27
C LYS A 654 11.42 -30.21 -12.72
N HIS A 655 10.56 -30.89 -13.48
CA HIS A 655 10.18 -30.53 -14.84
C HIS A 655 8.67 -30.26 -14.90
N GLU A 656 8.27 -29.19 -15.61
CA GLU A 656 6.86 -28.84 -15.80
C GLU A 656 6.13 -29.85 -16.67
N ASP A 657 6.81 -30.39 -17.68
CA ASP A 657 6.30 -31.46 -18.52
C ASP A 657 7.41 -32.42 -18.95
N LEU A 658 7.29 -33.69 -18.55
CA LEU A 658 8.20 -34.77 -18.97
C LEU A 658 8.10 -35.09 -20.48
N SER A 659 7.12 -34.53 -21.18
CA SER A 659 7.00 -34.62 -22.64
C SER A 659 7.85 -33.58 -23.38
N GLU A 660 8.33 -32.53 -22.70
CA GLU A 660 9.16 -31.49 -23.29
C GLU A 660 10.62 -31.95 -23.43
N LEU A 661 10.86 -32.74 -24.48
CA LEU A 661 12.16 -33.37 -24.76
C LEU A 661 13.32 -32.38 -24.99
N ARG A 662 13.05 -31.08 -25.10
CA ARG A 662 14.08 -30.03 -25.21
C ARG A 662 14.77 -29.75 -23.87
N GLU A 663 14.08 -29.99 -22.76
CA GLU A 663 14.61 -29.71 -21.42
C GLU A 663 15.26 -30.91 -20.74
N ILE A 664 15.07 -32.11 -21.30
CA ILE A 664 15.56 -33.38 -20.74
C ILE A 664 16.68 -33.93 -21.61
N ALA A 665 17.77 -34.35 -20.97
CA ALA A 665 18.91 -34.89 -21.69
C ALA A 665 18.60 -36.20 -22.43
N VAL A 666 19.12 -36.34 -23.65
CA VAL A 666 18.93 -37.57 -24.45
C VAL A 666 19.48 -38.80 -23.73
N TRP A 667 20.60 -38.64 -23.04
CA TRP A 667 21.22 -39.73 -22.28
C TRP A 667 20.36 -40.18 -21.09
N ILE A 668 19.72 -39.24 -20.39
CA ILE A 668 18.76 -39.52 -19.30
C ILE A 668 17.62 -40.39 -19.84
N ARG A 669 17.04 -39.97 -20.98
CA ARG A 669 15.97 -40.72 -21.65
C ARG A 669 16.45 -42.12 -22.06
N THR A 670 17.57 -42.20 -22.76
CA THR A 670 18.10 -43.47 -23.31
C THR A 670 18.44 -44.45 -22.19
N ARG A 671 18.96 -43.94 -21.07
CA ARG A 671 19.27 -44.75 -19.89
C ARG A 671 17.99 -45.25 -19.21
N TRP A 672 17.01 -44.38 -19.00
CA TRP A 672 15.73 -44.74 -18.41
C TRP A 672 14.97 -45.77 -19.27
N GLU A 673 14.92 -45.59 -20.59
CA GLU A 673 14.28 -46.54 -21.50
C GLU A 673 14.92 -47.92 -21.46
N ARG A 674 16.25 -47.97 -21.31
CA ARG A 674 17.01 -49.22 -21.18
C ARG A 674 16.77 -49.90 -19.83
N GLU A 675 16.73 -49.13 -18.75
CA GLU A 675 16.57 -49.63 -17.38
C GLU A 675 15.15 -50.18 -17.15
N PHE A 676 14.13 -49.46 -17.61
CA PHE A 676 12.72 -49.85 -17.44
C PHE A 676 12.14 -50.64 -18.63
N GLN A 677 12.94 -50.88 -19.68
CA GLN A 677 12.56 -51.58 -20.92
C GLN A 677 11.26 -51.06 -21.56
N ARG A 678 11.04 -49.74 -21.53
CA ARG A 678 9.84 -49.07 -22.06
C ARG A 678 10.23 -47.77 -22.78
N PRO A 679 9.54 -47.40 -23.87
CA PRO A 679 9.78 -46.12 -24.53
C PRO A 679 9.36 -44.95 -23.63
N TRP A 680 10.06 -43.83 -23.74
CA TRP A 680 9.76 -42.61 -22.99
C TRP A 680 8.46 -41.97 -23.50
N ASN A 681 7.35 -42.39 -22.90
CA ASN A 681 6.01 -41.85 -23.14
C ASN A 681 5.45 -41.18 -21.88
N LEU A 682 6.32 -40.55 -21.08
CA LEU A 682 5.94 -39.83 -19.87
C LEU A 682 5.41 -38.43 -20.24
N ARG A 683 4.36 -37.98 -19.55
CA ARG A 683 3.70 -36.69 -19.78
C ARG A 683 3.34 -36.04 -18.46
N GLY A 684 3.25 -34.72 -18.48
CA GLY A 684 2.90 -33.92 -17.30
C GLY A 684 4.08 -33.72 -16.36
N PRO A 685 3.87 -33.01 -15.24
CA PRO A 685 4.92 -32.64 -14.31
C PRO A 685 5.52 -33.85 -13.61
N GLY A 686 6.81 -33.75 -13.28
CA GLY A 686 7.52 -34.78 -12.55
C GLY A 686 8.92 -34.36 -12.11
N VAL A 687 9.56 -35.23 -11.35
CA VAL A 687 10.91 -35.00 -10.81
C VAL A 687 11.84 -36.08 -11.34
N ILE A 688 12.97 -35.67 -11.90
CA ILE A 688 14.00 -36.56 -12.42
C ILE A 688 15.18 -36.56 -11.45
N PHE A 689 15.60 -37.75 -11.03
CA PHE A 689 16.77 -38.00 -10.19
C PHE A 689 17.86 -38.64 -11.03
N VAL A 690 19.09 -38.20 -10.81
CA VAL A 690 20.28 -38.65 -11.53
C VAL A 690 21.37 -38.99 -10.52
N HIS A 691 21.90 -40.20 -10.59
CA HIS A 691 23.04 -40.63 -9.79
C HIS A 691 24.36 -40.40 -10.54
N GLU A 692 25.47 -40.18 -9.83
CA GLU A 692 26.80 -40.01 -10.43
C GLU A 692 27.24 -41.20 -11.30
N ASP A 693 26.85 -42.42 -10.92
CA ASP A 693 27.07 -43.65 -11.72
C ASP A 693 26.14 -43.80 -12.95
N GLY A 694 25.31 -42.79 -13.23
CA GLY A 694 24.40 -42.76 -14.38
C GLY A 694 23.11 -43.57 -14.20
N ARG A 695 22.64 -43.81 -12.97
CA ARG A 695 21.28 -44.33 -12.72
C ARG A 695 20.26 -43.19 -12.79
N VAL A 696 19.03 -43.48 -13.24
CA VAL A 696 17.98 -42.47 -13.40
C VAL A 696 16.68 -42.95 -12.77
N VAL A 697 16.07 -42.13 -11.91
CA VAL A 697 14.74 -42.37 -11.33
C VAL A 697 13.82 -41.23 -11.72
N VAL A 698 12.58 -41.54 -12.09
CA VAL A 698 11.58 -40.54 -12.50
C VAL A 698 10.31 -40.73 -11.68
N LEU A 699 9.85 -39.67 -11.03
CA LEU A 699 8.59 -39.63 -10.29
C LEU A 699 7.57 -38.76 -11.03
N ARG A 700 6.32 -39.22 -11.16
CA ARG A 700 5.24 -38.48 -11.84
C ARG A 700 4.15 -38.08 -10.86
N VAL A 701 3.52 -36.95 -11.17
CA VAL A 701 2.34 -36.47 -10.43
C VAL A 701 1.15 -37.40 -10.63
N GLY A 702 0.54 -37.82 -9.52
CA GLY A 702 -0.54 -38.80 -9.46
C GLY A 702 -0.05 -40.17 -8.98
N PRO A 703 0.72 -40.92 -9.78
CA PRO A 703 1.15 -42.27 -9.39
C PRO A 703 2.19 -42.27 -8.27
N GLU A 704 3.26 -41.47 -8.38
CA GLU A 704 4.39 -41.48 -7.43
C GLU A 704 4.45 -40.20 -6.56
N LEU A 705 3.92 -39.07 -7.05
CA LEU A 705 3.88 -37.79 -6.33
C LEU A 705 2.43 -37.37 -6.01
N ARG A 706 2.18 -36.90 -4.79
CA ARG A 706 0.88 -36.35 -4.34
C ARG A 706 0.64 -34.95 -4.89
N GLU A 707 1.70 -34.17 -5.03
CA GLU A 707 1.66 -32.78 -5.48
C GLU A 707 2.72 -32.57 -6.58
N GLN A 708 2.58 -31.49 -7.34
CA GLN A 708 3.42 -31.23 -8.51
C GLN A 708 4.79 -30.61 -8.20
N ASP A 709 4.95 -30.01 -7.02
CA ASP A 709 6.12 -29.22 -6.68
C ASP A 709 6.95 -29.91 -5.59
N VAL A 710 8.27 -29.88 -5.75
CA VAL A 710 9.20 -30.08 -4.64
C VAL A 710 9.15 -28.82 -3.79
N VAL A 711 9.03 -28.97 -2.46
CA VAL A 711 8.88 -27.81 -1.57
C VAL A 711 10.07 -27.66 -0.64
N VAL A 712 10.49 -26.42 -0.42
CA VAL A 712 11.40 -26.01 0.64
C VAL A 712 10.54 -25.56 1.81
N ASN A 713 10.73 -26.19 2.98
CA ASN A 713 10.00 -25.84 4.20
C ASN A 713 10.82 -24.85 5.03
N TYR A 714 10.46 -23.57 4.98
CA TYR A 714 11.16 -22.49 5.68
C TYR A 714 10.23 -21.85 6.71
N HIS A 715 10.55 -21.99 8.01
CA HIS A 715 9.73 -21.50 9.13
C HIS A 715 8.25 -21.90 9.11
N GLY A 716 7.91 -23.05 8.51
CA GLY A 716 6.54 -23.57 8.41
C GLY A 716 5.82 -23.22 7.10
N ASP A 717 6.41 -22.38 6.25
CA ASP A 717 5.89 -22.08 4.92
C ASP A 717 6.45 -23.06 3.88
N ARG A 718 5.56 -23.67 3.08
CA ARG A 718 5.91 -24.58 1.97
C ARG A 718 6.10 -23.78 0.69
N ILE A 719 7.34 -23.64 0.23
CA ILE A 719 7.70 -22.81 -0.94
C ILE A 719 8.14 -23.72 -2.10
N PRO A 720 7.50 -23.66 -3.28
CA PRO A 720 7.91 -24.45 -4.45
C PRO A 720 9.36 -24.19 -4.89
N TYR A 721 10.07 -25.25 -5.28
CA TYR A 721 11.44 -25.21 -5.78
C TYR A 721 11.55 -25.93 -7.13
N HIS A 722 12.24 -25.29 -8.10
CA HIS A 722 12.22 -25.72 -9.50
C HIS A 722 13.61 -25.96 -10.12
N TYR A 723 14.69 -25.64 -9.41
CA TYR A 723 16.06 -25.77 -9.91
C TYR A 723 16.67 -27.14 -9.58
N TRP A 724 17.92 -27.36 -9.99
CA TRP A 724 18.67 -28.54 -9.57
C TRP A 724 19.05 -28.45 -8.09
N PHE A 725 19.01 -29.59 -7.42
CA PHE A 725 19.41 -29.71 -6.02
C PHE A 725 20.14 -31.03 -5.75
N ASP A 726 21.06 -30.98 -4.78
CA ASP A 726 21.85 -32.07 -4.25
C ASP A 726 21.07 -32.79 -3.15
N ILE A 727 21.17 -34.11 -3.14
CA ILE A 727 20.65 -34.93 -2.03
C ILE A 727 21.80 -35.16 -1.06
N VAL A 728 21.70 -34.54 0.11
CA VAL A 728 22.74 -34.56 1.13
C VAL A 728 22.20 -35.11 2.45
N VAL A 729 23.11 -35.63 3.26
CA VAL A 729 22.84 -36.05 4.64
C VAL A 729 23.74 -35.23 5.55
N ALA A 730 23.13 -34.56 6.53
CA ALA A 730 23.86 -33.80 7.55
C ALA A 730 24.45 -34.74 8.62
N GLU A 731 25.62 -34.39 9.17
CA GLU A 731 26.15 -35.04 10.38
C GLU A 731 25.25 -34.75 11.61
N ARG A 732 25.29 -35.60 12.65
CA ARG A 732 24.35 -35.60 13.79
C ARG A 732 24.22 -34.26 14.55
N ASP A 733 25.23 -33.39 14.48
CA ASP A 733 25.29 -32.12 15.22
C ASP A 733 25.24 -30.87 14.32
N ALA A 734 25.03 -31.02 13.01
CA ALA A 734 24.89 -29.89 12.10
C ALA A 734 23.45 -29.34 12.11
N ASP A 735 23.29 -28.01 12.16
CA ASP A 735 21.96 -27.39 12.16
C ASP A 735 21.38 -27.38 10.74
N VAL A 736 20.12 -27.78 10.62
CA VAL A 736 19.40 -27.83 9.34
C VAL A 736 18.39 -26.69 9.33
N ALA A 737 18.78 -25.58 8.71
CA ALA A 737 17.98 -24.37 8.67
C ALA A 737 16.66 -24.55 7.87
N THR A 738 16.69 -25.37 6.82
CA THR A 738 15.52 -25.71 6.00
C THR A 738 15.68 -27.06 5.33
N LYS A 739 14.56 -27.70 4.98
CA LYS A 739 14.51 -29.04 4.37
C LYS A 739 13.76 -29.02 3.05
N TYR A 740 14.21 -29.84 2.11
CA TYR A 740 13.42 -30.25 0.96
C TYR A 740 12.45 -31.34 1.38
N GLU A 741 11.20 -31.23 0.93
CA GLU A 741 10.19 -32.27 1.04
C GLU A 741 9.72 -32.64 -0.37
N ILE A 742 9.79 -33.94 -0.68
CA ILE A 742 9.23 -34.52 -1.90
C ILE A 742 7.90 -35.17 -1.53
N PRO A 743 6.75 -34.56 -1.88
CA PRO A 743 5.43 -35.05 -1.51
C PRO A 743 5.10 -36.34 -2.30
N THR A 744 5.45 -37.49 -1.75
CA THR A 744 5.33 -38.81 -2.39
C THR A 744 4.06 -39.55 -1.99
N THR A 745 3.50 -40.33 -2.92
CA THR A 745 2.51 -41.38 -2.61
C THR A 745 3.22 -42.59 -1.97
N GLU A 746 2.48 -43.57 -1.48
CA GLU A 746 3.07 -44.81 -0.96
C GLU A 746 3.93 -45.53 -2.02
N ALA A 747 3.50 -45.51 -3.28
CA ALA A 747 4.28 -46.05 -4.40
C ALA A 747 5.56 -45.25 -4.67
N GLY A 748 5.50 -43.92 -4.57
CA GLY A 748 6.69 -43.06 -4.71
C GLY A 748 7.69 -43.26 -3.58
N GLU A 749 7.21 -43.44 -2.34
CA GLU A 749 8.06 -43.68 -1.18
C GLU A 749 8.79 -45.03 -1.28
N GLN A 750 8.10 -46.10 -1.69
CA GLN A 750 8.72 -47.40 -1.98
C GLN A 750 9.77 -47.30 -3.09
N LEU A 751 9.49 -46.54 -4.15
CA LEU A 751 10.42 -46.33 -5.25
C LEU A 751 11.67 -45.57 -4.79
N LEU A 752 11.52 -44.48 -4.03
CA LEU A 752 12.66 -43.74 -3.49
C LEU A 752 13.49 -44.60 -2.53
N GLN A 753 12.85 -45.38 -1.65
CA GLN A 753 13.53 -46.31 -0.74
C GLN A 753 14.34 -47.39 -1.48
N ALA A 754 13.82 -47.92 -2.61
CA ALA A 754 14.54 -48.91 -3.41
C ALA A 754 15.88 -48.38 -3.98
N PHE A 755 15.99 -47.06 -4.16
CA PHE A 755 17.20 -46.38 -4.62
C PHE A 755 17.99 -45.69 -3.50
N GLY A 756 17.55 -45.83 -2.24
CA GLY A 756 18.19 -45.23 -1.07
C GLY A 756 18.05 -43.70 -1.01
N ILE A 757 17.03 -43.14 -1.65
CA ILE A 757 16.80 -41.68 -1.69
C ILE A 757 15.81 -41.30 -0.57
N PRO A 758 16.17 -40.37 0.34
CA PRO A 758 15.22 -39.88 1.33
C PRO A 758 14.15 -38.99 0.70
N ASN A 759 12.91 -39.06 1.18
CA ASN A 759 11.82 -38.17 0.77
C ASN A 759 11.87 -36.79 1.46
N THR A 760 12.67 -36.66 2.52
CA THR A 760 12.95 -35.38 3.21
C THR A 760 14.43 -35.31 3.57
N PHE A 761 15.09 -34.22 3.17
CA PHE A 761 16.54 -34.03 3.38
C PHE A 761 16.88 -32.53 3.51
N PRO A 762 18.07 -32.18 4.04
CA PRO A 762 18.47 -30.77 4.21
C PRO A 762 18.50 -30.01 2.89
N ALA A 763 17.90 -28.82 2.87
CA ALA A 763 18.03 -27.83 1.80
C ALA A 763 19.12 -26.80 2.10
N VAL A 764 19.28 -26.44 3.37
CA VAL A 764 20.39 -25.61 3.85
C VAL A 764 20.94 -26.19 5.15
N ILE A 765 22.23 -26.42 5.17
CA ILE A 765 22.99 -26.88 6.33
C ILE A 765 23.83 -25.71 6.82
N HIS A 766 23.76 -25.40 8.10
CA HIS A 766 24.54 -24.35 8.73
C HIS A 766 25.26 -24.91 9.95
N ASP A 767 26.58 -24.72 10.02
CA ASP A 767 27.36 -24.97 11.22
C ASP A 767 27.59 -23.62 11.92
N PRO A 768 26.88 -23.32 13.02
CA PRO A 768 27.02 -22.06 13.74
C PRO A 768 28.35 -21.96 14.51
N GLN A 769 29.01 -23.07 14.82
CA GLN A 769 30.28 -23.04 15.57
C GLN A 769 31.42 -22.50 14.70
N PHE A 770 31.38 -22.75 13.40
CA PHE A 770 32.43 -22.37 12.47
C PHE A 770 31.95 -21.47 11.32
N GLU A 771 30.70 -21.01 11.39
CA GLU A 771 30.03 -20.13 10.43
C GLU A 771 30.14 -20.63 8.98
N ARG A 772 29.76 -21.89 8.78
CA ARG A 772 29.81 -22.57 7.48
C ARG A 772 28.41 -22.86 6.99
N THR A 773 28.10 -22.48 5.75
CA THR A 773 26.76 -22.69 5.20
C THR A 773 26.86 -23.41 3.87
N TYR A 774 26.12 -24.51 3.72
CA TYR A 774 25.95 -25.20 2.45
C TYR A 774 24.51 -25.10 1.97
N LEU A 775 24.31 -24.54 0.79
CA LEU A 775 23.01 -24.49 0.10
C LEU A 775 22.94 -25.67 -0.86
N ALA A 776 22.12 -26.68 -0.54
CA ALA A 776 22.01 -27.89 -1.34
C ALA A 776 21.22 -27.69 -2.66
N GLY A 777 20.84 -26.47 -2.99
CA GLY A 777 20.16 -26.11 -4.23
C GLY A 777 20.92 -25.03 -4.98
N ASP A 778 20.65 -24.90 -6.27
CA ASP A 778 21.00 -23.72 -7.04
C ASP A 778 20.08 -22.57 -6.61
N PHE A 779 20.49 -21.86 -5.55
CA PHE A 779 19.77 -20.71 -5.03
C PHE A 779 20.25 -19.39 -5.63
N SER A 780 21.34 -19.37 -6.38
CA SER A 780 21.89 -18.14 -6.98
C SER A 780 21.34 -17.86 -8.37
N ASP A 781 20.90 -18.86 -9.13
CA ASP A 781 20.28 -18.65 -10.44
C ASP A 781 18.96 -17.87 -10.35
N PHE A 782 18.91 -16.68 -10.98
CA PHE A 782 17.68 -15.93 -11.20
C PHE A 782 17.49 -15.52 -12.66
N GLY A 783 16.39 -15.96 -13.27
CA GLY A 783 15.99 -15.52 -14.61
C GLY A 783 15.32 -14.14 -14.66
N GLY A 784 14.97 -13.57 -13.50
CA GLY A 784 14.28 -12.29 -13.42
C GLY A 784 15.20 -11.07 -13.44
N ARG A 785 14.61 -9.88 -13.54
CA ARG A 785 15.33 -8.61 -13.35
C ARG A 785 15.28 -8.20 -11.88
N PHE A 786 16.44 -7.88 -11.31
CA PHE A 786 16.50 -7.23 -10.00
C PHE A 786 16.17 -5.75 -10.11
N ASP A 787 15.52 -5.24 -9.07
CA ASP A 787 15.39 -3.81 -8.87
C ASP A 787 16.76 -3.17 -8.66
N PRO A 788 16.94 -1.87 -8.90
CA PRO A 788 18.23 -1.23 -8.64
C PRO A 788 18.72 -1.41 -7.19
N PRO A 789 20.02 -1.72 -6.96
CA PRO A 789 20.57 -2.01 -5.64
C PRO A 789 20.67 -0.79 -4.70
N TRP A 790 20.32 0.41 -5.16
CA TRP A 790 20.24 1.63 -4.35
C TRP A 790 18.81 1.96 -3.88
N LEU A 791 17.83 1.09 -4.16
CA LEU A 791 16.48 1.28 -3.64
C LEU A 791 16.39 0.75 -2.20
N SER A 792 16.59 1.64 -1.23
CA SER A 792 16.43 1.29 0.20
C SER A 792 15.01 0.80 0.51
N GLY A 793 14.89 -0.26 1.32
CA GLY A 793 13.60 -0.86 1.73
C GLY A 793 12.92 -1.78 0.70
N ILE A 794 13.54 -1.99 -0.47
CA ILE A 794 12.98 -2.83 -1.53
C ILE A 794 12.89 -4.31 -1.13
N THR A 795 13.84 -4.81 -0.32
CA THR A 795 13.82 -6.19 0.22
C THR A 795 12.57 -6.43 1.04
N THR A 796 12.23 -5.52 1.97
CA THR A 796 11.02 -5.59 2.81
C THR A 796 9.74 -5.52 1.98
N LEU A 797 9.66 -4.60 1.02
CA LEU A 797 8.50 -4.47 0.14
C LEU A 797 8.29 -5.73 -0.70
N ARG A 798 9.35 -6.24 -1.35
CA ARG A 798 9.30 -7.45 -2.18
C ARG A 798 8.95 -8.68 -1.36
N ARG A 799 9.46 -8.79 -0.13
CA ARG A 799 9.08 -9.86 0.81
C ARG A 799 7.59 -9.78 1.19
N TRP A 800 7.07 -8.59 1.48
CA TRP A 800 5.65 -8.43 1.77
C TRP A 800 4.76 -8.77 0.56
N LEU A 801 5.16 -8.33 -0.64
CA LEU A 801 4.47 -8.70 -1.88
C LEU A 801 4.54 -10.20 -2.17
N ALA A 802 5.65 -10.86 -1.81
CA ALA A 802 5.83 -12.30 -1.94
C ALA A 802 4.87 -13.08 -1.02
N ILE A 803 4.83 -12.71 0.26
CA ILE A 803 3.89 -13.26 1.25
C ILE A 803 2.44 -13.01 0.84
N ALA A 804 2.14 -11.86 0.24
CA ALA A 804 0.82 -11.52 -0.27
C ALA A 804 0.41 -12.25 -1.57
N GLY A 805 1.29 -13.08 -2.14
CA GLY A 805 1.03 -13.84 -3.38
C GLY A 805 1.01 -12.99 -4.65
N LEU A 806 1.67 -11.82 -4.64
CA LEU A 806 1.67 -10.85 -5.74
C LEU A 806 2.92 -10.93 -6.64
N VAL A 807 3.77 -11.94 -6.46
CA VAL A 807 4.99 -12.19 -7.25
C VAL A 807 5.04 -13.63 -7.75
N THR A 808 5.89 -13.91 -8.74
CA THR A 808 6.05 -15.26 -9.28
C THR A 808 6.66 -16.23 -8.25
N PRO A 809 6.41 -17.56 -8.36
CA PRO A 809 6.99 -18.55 -7.44
C PRO A 809 8.51 -18.46 -7.32
N GLU A 810 9.22 -18.21 -8.42
CA GLU A 810 10.70 -18.04 -8.43
C GLU A 810 11.14 -16.82 -7.62
N ALA A 811 10.35 -15.74 -7.67
CA ALA A 811 10.59 -14.56 -6.87
C ALA A 811 10.29 -14.81 -5.38
N ARG A 812 9.31 -15.66 -5.03
CA ARG A 812 9.06 -16.04 -3.63
C ARG A 812 10.28 -16.71 -3.01
N LEU A 813 10.89 -17.69 -3.68
CA LEU A 813 12.12 -18.34 -3.20
C LEU A 813 13.23 -17.32 -2.91
N THR A 814 13.36 -16.31 -3.78
CA THR A 814 14.38 -15.25 -3.64
C THR A 814 14.12 -14.39 -2.41
N TRP A 815 12.91 -13.86 -2.25
CA TRP A 815 12.59 -12.85 -1.24
C TRP A 815 12.20 -13.42 0.13
N GLU A 816 11.68 -14.65 0.17
CA GLU A 816 11.25 -15.32 1.41
C GLU A 816 12.36 -16.17 2.02
N VAL A 817 13.22 -16.79 1.21
CA VAL A 817 14.26 -17.75 1.66
C VAL A 817 15.68 -17.22 1.43
N TYR A 818 16.08 -17.00 0.17
CA TYR A 818 17.49 -16.73 -0.15
C TYR A 818 18.01 -15.41 0.45
N ILE A 819 17.33 -14.29 0.20
CA ILE A 819 17.78 -12.97 0.69
C ILE A 819 17.86 -12.96 2.22
N PRO A 820 16.84 -13.37 3.00
CA PRO A 820 16.93 -13.41 4.45
C PRO A 820 18.03 -14.32 4.99
N LEU A 821 18.26 -15.46 4.33
CA LEU A 821 19.32 -16.39 4.73
C LEU A 821 20.71 -15.81 4.49
N MET A 822 20.90 -15.15 3.35
CA MET A 822 22.16 -14.49 3.01
C MET A 822 22.39 -13.21 3.81
N GLU A 823 21.35 -12.42 4.10
CA GLU A 823 21.42 -11.27 5.02
C GLU A 823 21.94 -11.72 6.38
N LYS A 824 21.36 -12.80 6.94
CA LYS A 824 21.83 -13.39 8.20
C LYS A 824 23.28 -13.88 8.12
N ALA A 825 23.68 -14.47 6.98
CA ALA A 825 25.05 -14.95 6.79
C ALA A 825 26.08 -13.81 6.63
N LEU A 826 25.65 -12.64 6.15
CA LEU A 826 26.49 -11.44 6.05
C LEU A 826 26.58 -10.68 7.37
N GLU A 827 25.50 -10.68 8.17
CA GLU A 827 25.37 -9.89 9.42
C GLU A 827 26.06 -10.50 10.65
N ALA A 828 26.65 -11.70 10.57
CA ALA A 828 27.24 -12.35 11.75
C ALA A 828 28.48 -11.58 12.30
N ASP A 829 28.30 -11.12 13.54
CA ASP A 829 29.13 -10.38 14.49
C ASP A 829 29.65 -8.97 14.14
N GLY A 830 28.82 -7.98 14.52
CA GLY A 830 29.25 -6.83 15.32
C GLY A 830 28.75 -6.96 16.75
#